data_AF-A0A6G0PBS9-F1
#
_entry.id   AF-A0A6G0PBS9-F1
#
_cell.length_a   1.000
_cell.length_b   1.000
_cell.length_c   1.000
_cell.angle_alpha   90.00
_cell.angle_beta   90.00
_cell.angle_gamma   90.00
#
_symmetry.space_group_name_H-M   'P 1'
#
loop_
_entity.id
_entity.type
_entity.pdbx_description
1 polymer ?
#
loop_
_entity_poly.entity_id
_entity_poly.type
_entity_poly.pdbx_seq_one_letter_code
_entity_poly.pdbx_strand_id
1 'polypeptide(L)'
;DLIKLVGLVDQMDNHIPTLTVRETFKFADMCVNGRPEDQPEETRDVAALRTELFTQILGLEECADTVVGDALLRGVSGGERKRVTIGEVLVGGQSLFLCDEISTGLDSAATFDIIKSMRYIVYHGPRTEILNYFEGHGFTCPPRVDPADFLIEVTSDRGHRYANGSIPIKDLAVASEDFNNLFCQSSIYRKTHEAISKGFNEHQFESAEDFKKAKSVANLARSKEKSEFGLAFVPSTMLLLNRQKLIWLRDPPLLWGKLIEALIIGLVMGMIYFNVSSTYYLRMIFFSIALFQRQAWQQITISFQLRKVFYKQRARNFFRTISYAIAESVVQIPVNVVVSFVLGTFFYFMSGLTRTFEKYIVFYLVLLCFQHAISAYMTMLSALSPSITVGQALASISVSFFLLFSGNIILADLIPDYWIWMYWFSPISWALRANMLSEFSSDRYTGVQSKTLLESFSIKQGTGYIWFGVIVLVAYYFVFTMLNGLALHFIRYEKYKGVTPKAMTDNAPEEDNVYVQVKTPGAADQASVGVKGGGLPFTPSNLCIKDLDYYVTLPSGEERQLLQKITAHFEPGRMKGGYTAYFGDLGVDSVKMLEYFASIPGTEEIRPQYNPATYMLEVIGAGIGRDVKDYSVEYKNSELCRKNRERTLELCEVSNEFVRHSTLNYRSIATGFWNQLGQLSKKQQLTYWRNPQYNFMRMFLFPIFAVIFGTTFYQLSAASVKKINSHIGLIYNSMDFIGVVNLMTVLEVTCAERAVFYRERMSNYYGPLPYSLSLWFAEIPYLVVVIILFVTIEYWLVGWSDNAGDFFFFLFVFYLYTSACTYVGQWMSVLMPNEKVANVAVGALSCLFNLFSGYLLPRTAMRRGYKWFTYLMPSSYSLAALVGVQFGDNQDIIAVTSGSTTTNMTVAHYIEITYDFRPNRKYNFMVGLIVIWVVVQLAIYLTLKYVSHLKR
;
A
#
# COMPACT_ATOMS: atom_id res chain seq x y z
N ASP A 1 11.32 -29.34 -15.53
CA ASP A 1 10.76 -28.12 -14.93
C ASP A 1 11.59 -26.91 -15.37
N LEU A 2 11.07 -26.09 -16.30
CA LEU A 2 11.80 -24.98 -16.94
C LEU A 2 12.29 -23.94 -15.92
N ILE A 3 11.56 -23.79 -14.81
CA ILE A 3 11.83 -22.83 -13.73
C ILE A 3 13.20 -23.06 -13.06
N LYS A 4 13.74 -24.28 -13.15
CA LYS A 4 15.07 -24.62 -12.59
C LYS A 4 16.23 -24.23 -13.51
N LEU A 5 15.95 -24.08 -14.80
CA LEU A 5 16.93 -23.71 -15.82
C LEU A 5 16.92 -22.21 -16.12
N VAL A 6 15.77 -21.55 -15.88
CA VAL A 6 15.51 -20.18 -16.30
C VAL A 6 15.24 -19.28 -15.09
N GLY A 7 16.05 -18.23 -14.93
CA GLY A 7 15.80 -17.14 -13.99
C GLY A 7 15.10 -15.97 -14.68
N LEU A 8 13.93 -15.56 -14.19
CA LEU A 8 13.23 -14.37 -14.69
C LEU A 8 13.51 -13.16 -13.79
N VAL A 9 14.06 -12.10 -14.37
CA VAL A 9 14.21 -10.77 -13.75
C VAL A 9 12.98 -9.95 -14.12
N ASP A 10 12.11 -9.74 -13.14
CA ASP A 10 10.88 -8.97 -13.32
C ASP A 10 11.14 -7.48 -13.60
N GLN A 11 10.18 -6.82 -14.26
CA GLN A 11 10.15 -5.37 -14.44
C GLN A 11 10.13 -4.64 -13.08
N MET A 12 9.32 -5.12 -12.13
CA MET A 12 9.12 -4.48 -10.82
C MET A 12 10.08 -5.00 -9.75
N ASP A 13 10.81 -4.09 -9.11
CA ASP A 13 11.76 -4.40 -8.03
C ASP A 13 11.07 -4.56 -6.67
N ASN A 14 10.35 -5.67 -6.47
CA ASN A 14 9.72 -6.00 -5.19
C ASN A 14 10.70 -6.71 -4.24
N HIS A 15 11.12 -6.03 -3.18
CA HIS A 15 12.01 -6.55 -2.14
C HIS A 15 11.43 -6.29 -0.75
N ILE A 16 11.96 -6.98 0.25
CA ILE A 16 11.64 -6.69 1.65
C ILE A 16 12.47 -5.47 2.07
N PRO A 17 11.85 -4.32 2.39
CA PRO A 17 12.56 -3.05 2.48
C PRO A 17 13.52 -2.96 3.68
N THR A 18 13.33 -3.79 4.71
CA THR A 18 14.13 -3.82 5.96
C THR A 18 15.31 -4.79 5.92
N LEU A 19 15.46 -5.58 4.85
CA LEU A 19 16.61 -6.46 4.65
C LEU A 19 17.73 -5.71 3.93
N THR A 20 18.97 -6.10 4.18
CA THR A 20 20.13 -5.60 3.43
C THR A 20 20.27 -6.32 2.09
N VAL A 21 21.09 -5.78 1.19
CA VAL A 21 21.43 -6.42 -0.09
C VAL A 21 22.02 -7.81 0.16
N ARG A 22 23.01 -7.90 1.06
CA ARG A 22 23.69 -9.16 1.42
C ARG A 22 22.72 -10.19 1.99
N GLU A 23 21.82 -9.79 2.88
CA GLU A 23 20.81 -10.68 3.46
C GLU A 23 19.82 -11.19 2.41
N THR A 24 19.44 -10.34 1.47
CA THR A 24 18.55 -10.70 0.35
C THR A 24 19.20 -11.76 -0.52
N PHE A 25 20.47 -11.58 -0.88
CA PHE A 25 21.23 -12.56 -1.67
C PHE A 25 21.44 -13.87 -0.92
N LYS A 26 21.86 -13.80 0.35
CA LYS A 26 22.07 -14.99 1.18
C LYS A 26 20.79 -15.80 1.35
N PHE A 27 19.65 -15.13 1.52
CA PHE A 27 18.35 -15.80 1.59
C PHE A 27 18.00 -16.51 0.27
N ALA A 28 18.19 -15.84 -0.88
CA ALA A 28 17.96 -16.42 -2.19
C ALA A 28 18.87 -17.63 -2.45
N ASP A 29 20.17 -17.51 -2.13
CA ASP A 29 21.15 -18.59 -2.27
C ASP A 29 20.75 -19.83 -1.49
N MET A 30 20.44 -19.66 -0.20
CA MET A 30 20.06 -20.78 0.66
C MET A 30 18.76 -21.45 0.18
N CYS A 31 17.80 -20.69 -0.35
CA CYS A 31 16.56 -21.23 -0.88
C CYS A 31 16.77 -22.12 -2.11
N VAL A 32 17.64 -21.70 -3.03
CA VAL A 32 17.83 -22.34 -4.33
C VAL A 32 18.91 -23.42 -4.30
N ASN A 33 20.01 -23.17 -3.60
CA ASN A 33 21.21 -24.00 -3.62
C ASN A 33 21.45 -24.77 -2.31
N GLY A 34 20.65 -24.55 -1.27
CA GLY A 34 20.82 -25.20 0.02
C GLY A 34 21.94 -24.58 0.87
N ARG A 35 22.31 -25.22 1.98
CA ARG A 35 23.41 -24.74 2.82
C ARG A 35 24.75 -25.09 2.18
N PRO A 36 25.80 -24.27 2.34
CA PRO A 36 27.14 -24.63 1.88
C PRO A 36 27.63 -25.96 2.47
N GLU A 37 27.27 -26.25 3.73
CA GLU A 37 27.59 -27.51 4.43
C GLU A 37 26.96 -28.75 3.79
N ASP A 38 25.84 -28.58 3.08
CA ASP A 38 25.11 -29.67 2.42
C ASP A 38 25.64 -29.91 0.99
N GLN A 39 26.56 -29.07 0.48
CA GLN A 39 27.12 -29.18 -0.87
C GLN A 39 28.38 -30.06 -0.89
N PRO A 40 28.71 -30.67 -2.05
CA PRO A 40 29.95 -31.44 -2.21
C PRO A 40 31.17 -30.62 -1.79
N GLU A 41 32.14 -31.29 -1.15
CA GLU A 41 33.33 -30.68 -0.55
C GLU A 41 34.09 -29.76 -1.54
N GLU A 42 34.21 -30.18 -2.81
CA GLU A 42 34.84 -29.41 -3.90
C GLU A 42 34.16 -28.07 -4.20
N THR A 43 32.85 -27.95 -3.93
CA THR A 43 32.05 -26.75 -4.23
C THR A 43 31.69 -25.93 -2.99
N ARG A 44 32.05 -26.41 -1.80
CA ARG A 44 31.64 -25.83 -0.51
C ARG A 44 32.20 -24.42 -0.30
N ASP A 45 33.47 -24.19 -0.64
CA ASP A 45 34.09 -22.86 -0.51
C ASP A 45 33.49 -21.86 -1.49
N VAL A 46 33.23 -22.31 -2.73
CA VAL A 46 32.54 -21.52 -3.75
C VAL A 46 31.11 -21.19 -3.32
N ALA A 47 30.42 -22.14 -2.69
CA ALA A 47 29.08 -21.94 -2.14
C ALA A 47 29.07 -20.93 -0.98
N ALA A 48 30.08 -20.96 -0.11
CA ALA A 48 30.21 -20.02 1.00
C ALA A 48 30.48 -18.58 0.52
N LEU A 49 31.21 -18.41 -0.58
CA LEU A 49 31.59 -17.11 -1.14
C LEU A 49 30.67 -16.61 -2.26
N ARG A 50 29.70 -17.41 -2.71
CA ARG A 50 28.84 -17.10 -3.87
C ARG A 50 28.13 -15.75 -3.75
N THR A 51 27.56 -15.47 -2.59
CA THR A 51 26.86 -14.20 -2.33
C THR A 51 27.81 -13.00 -2.42
N GLU A 52 29.04 -13.14 -1.92
CA GLU A 52 30.07 -12.09 -1.98
C GLU A 52 30.51 -11.83 -3.41
N LEU A 53 30.77 -12.91 -4.16
CA LEU A 53 31.19 -12.85 -5.55
C LEU A 53 30.17 -12.12 -6.43
N PHE A 54 28.88 -12.42 -6.29
CA PHE A 54 27.83 -11.71 -7.04
C PHE A 54 27.63 -10.26 -6.57
N THR A 55 27.87 -9.95 -5.30
CA THR A 55 27.85 -8.58 -4.78
C THR A 55 28.95 -7.74 -5.45
N GLN A 56 30.14 -8.32 -5.60
CA GLN A 56 31.28 -7.70 -6.29
C GLN A 56 31.04 -7.55 -7.80
N ILE A 57 30.60 -8.60 -8.49
CA ILE A 57 30.31 -8.58 -9.95
C ILE A 57 29.30 -7.48 -10.31
N LEU A 58 28.31 -7.25 -9.44
CA LEU A 58 27.26 -6.26 -9.67
C LEU A 58 27.64 -4.85 -9.18
N GLY A 59 28.84 -4.65 -8.65
CA GLY A 59 29.28 -3.35 -8.11
C GLY A 59 28.39 -2.87 -6.96
N LEU A 60 28.00 -3.77 -6.05
CA LEU A 60 27.15 -3.50 -4.90
C LEU A 60 27.91 -3.56 -3.57
N GLU A 61 29.24 -3.56 -3.59
CA GLU A 61 30.09 -3.70 -2.39
C GLU A 61 29.83 -2.58 -1.37
N GLU A 62 29.79 -1.32 -1.81
CA GLU A 62 29.57 -0.17 -0.94
C GLU A 62 28.18 -0.17 -0.27
N CYS A 63 27.18 -0.78 -0.92
CA CYS A 63 25.81 -0.85 -0.42
C CYS A 63 25.37 -2.24 0.07
N ALA A 64 26.31 -3.19 0.18
CA ALA A 64 26.02 -4.59 0.55
C ALA A 64 25.27 -4.73 1.89
N ASP A 65 25.66 -3.93 2.88
CA ASP A 65 25.06 -3.91 4.22
C ASP A 65 24.04 -2.78 4.41
N THR A 66 23.68 -2.08 3.32
CA THR A 66 22.61 -1.08 3.31
C THR A 66 21.27 -1.76 3.06
N VAL A 67 20.22 -1.27 3.74
CA VAL A 67 18.84 -1.76 3.54
C VAL A 67 18.35 -1.42 2.13
N VAL A 68 17.58 -2.33 1.51
CA VAL A 68 17.08 -2.12 0.15
C VAL A 68 16.12 -0.93 0.09
N GLY A 69 15.29 -0.72 1.12
CA GLY A 69 14.35 0.39 1.22
C GLY A 69 13.17 0.32 0.24
N ASP A 70 12.31 1.35 0.30
CA ASP A 70 11.15 1.56 -0.57
C ASP A 70 10.89 3.06 -0.80
N ALA A 71 9.67 3.45 -1.20
CA ALA A 71 9.31 4.84 -1.46
C ALA A 71 9.24 5.74 -0.20
N LEU A 72 9.08 5.15 0.99
CA LEU A 72 8.97 5.86 2.27
C LEU A 72 10.17 5.59 3.19
N LEU A 73 10.81 4.43 3.05
CA LEU A 73 12.05 4.05 3.73
C LEU A 73 13.22 4.24 2.77
N ARG A 74 14.06 5.24 3.03
CA ARG A 74 15.31 5.44 2.29
C ARG A 74 16.18 4.19 2.39
N GLY A 75 16.68 3.72 1.25
CA GLY A 75 17.60 2.60 1.12
C GLY A 75 18.55 2.83 -0.04
N VAL A 76 18.88 1.77 -0.78
CA VAL A 76 19.71 1.86 -1.99
C VAL A 76 19.02 2.68 -3.10
N SER A 77 19.80 3.25 -4.01
CA SER A 77 19.30 4.00 -5.17
C SER A 77 18.46 3.12 -6.10
N GLY A 78 17.66 3.74 -6.99
CA GLY A 78 16.83 3.01 -7.94
C GLY A 78 17.64 2.07 -8.85
N GLY A 79 18.80 2.53 -9.35
CA GLY A 79 19.69 1.72 -10.18
C GLY A 79 20.33 0.56 -9.40
N GLU A 80 20.78 0.81 -8.17
CA GLU A 80 21.28 -0.25 -7.29
C GLU A 80 20.19 -1.28 -6.98
N ARG A 81 18.95 -0.85 -6.70
CA ARG A 81 17.83 -1.76 -6.43
C ARG A 81 17.53 -2.68 -7.63
N LYS A 82 17.64 -2.18 -8.87
CA LYS A 82 17.50 -3.03 -10.06
C LYS A 82 18.63 -4.06 -10.15
N ARG A 83 19.87 -3.67 -9.84
CA ARG A 83 21.01 -4.61 -9.73
C ARG A 83 20.79 -5.64 -8.61
N VAL A 84 20.18 -5.27 -7.48
CA VAL A 84 19.77 -6.23 -6.43
C VAL A 84 18.74 -7.22 -6.96
N THR A 85 17.74 -6.79 -7.75
CA THR A 85 16.78 -7.70 -8.39
C THR A 85 17.48 -8.69 -9.32
N ILE A 86 18.46 -8.24 -10.10
CA ILE A 86 19.27 -9.10 -10.98
C ILE A 86 20.09 -10.09 -10.14
N GLY A 87 20.78 -9.60 -9.10
CA GLY A 87 21.60 -10.44 -8.22
C GLY A 87 20.83 -11.51 -7.46
N GLU A 88 19.62 -11.19 -6.97
CA GLU A 88 18.74 -12.18 -6.31
C GLU A 88 18.40 -13.36 -7.25
N VAL A 89 18.34 -13.11 -8.57
CA VAL A 89 18.13 -14.16 -9.58
C VAL A 89 19.46 -14.86 -9.89
N LEU A 90 20.55 -14.12 -10.16
CA LEU A 90 21.85 -14.68 -10.54
C LEU A 90 22.43 -15.65 -9.49
N VAL A 91 22.25 -15.34 -8.22
CA VAL A 91 22.73 -16.17 -7.11
C VAL A 91 22.11 -17.58 -7.13
N GLY A 92 20.93 -17.74 -7.76
CA GLY A 92 20.28 -19.04 -7.94
C GLY A 92 20.99 -19.99 -8.90
N GLY A 93 21.98 -19.52 -9.68
CA GLY A 93 22.78 -20.37 -10.56
C GLY A 93 22.01 -20.98 -11.74
N GLN A 94 20.94 -20.32 -12.19
CA GLN A 94 20.22 -20.73 -13.41
C GLN A 94 21.11 -20.58 -14.65
N SER A 95 20.85 -21.39 -15.68
CA SER A 95 21.66 -21.41 -16.91
C SER A 95 21.19 -20.40 -17.96
N LEU A 96 19.92 -19.99 -17.90
CA LEU A 96 19.33 -18.99 -18.77
C LEU A 96 18.69 -17.90 -17.92
N PHE A 97 18.91 -16.63 -18.27
CA PHE A 97 18.26 -15.49 -17.61
C PHE A 97 17.40 -14.75 -18.62
N LEU A 98 16.14 -14.54 -18.27
CA LEU A 98 15.20 -13.72 -19.02
C LEU A 98 15.00 -12.41 -18.25
N CYS A 99 15.14 -11.29 -18.94
CA CYS A 99 15.14 -9.98 -18.32
C CYS A 99 14.02 -9.14 -18.93
N ASP A 100 12.96 -8.91 -18.15
CA ASP A 100 11.79 -8.16 -18.61
C ASP A 100 11.98 -6.65 -18.42
N GLU A 101 11.92 -5.91 -19.52
CA GLU A 101 12.06 -4.45 -19.62
C GLU A 101 13.14 -3.84 -18.69
N ILE A 102 14.38 -4.33 -18.73
CA ILE A 102 15.46 -3.80 -17.88
C ILE A 102 15.83 -2.33 -18.17
N SER A 103 15.34 -1.77 -19.27
CA SER A 103 15.56 -0.40 -19.74
C SER A 103 14.37 0.56 -19.48
N THR A 104 13.41 0.21 -18.62
CA THR A 104 12.25 1.07 -18.29
C THR A 104 12.67 2.53 -18.05
N GLY A 105 12.12 3.44 -18.87
CA GLY A 105 12.57 4.84 -18.99
C GLY A 105 12.38 5.44 -20.40
N LEU A 106 11.94 4.64 -21.37
CA LEU A 106 11.58 5.08 -22.73
C LEU A 106 10.35 5.99 -22.73
N ASP A 107 10.30 6.92 -23.67
CA ASP A 107 9.14 7.77 -23.88
C ASP A 107 7.99 7.01 -24.57
N SER A 108 6.79 7.60 -24.52
CA SER A 108 5.57 6.94 -25.03
C SER A 108 5.62 6.66 -26.53
N ALA A 109 6.42 7.43 -27.29
CA ALA A 109 6.63 7.26 -28.71
C ALA A 109 7.50 6.02 -29.00
N ALA A 110 8.67 5.91 -28.38
CA ALA A 110 9.53 4.73 -28.53
C ALA A 110 8.85 3.45 -28.03
N THR A 111 8.03 3.55 -26.98
CA THR A 111 7.26 2.41 -26.47
C THR A 111 6.21 1.92 -27.48
N PHE A 112 5.50 2.84 -28.16
CA PHE A 112 4.52 2.49 -29.20
C PHE A 112 5.19 1.82 -30.40
N ASP A 113 6.32 2.36 -30.83
CA ASP A 113 7.15 1.87 -31.93
C ASP A 113 7.70 0.46 -31.67
N ILE A 114 8.16 0.20 -30.44
CA ILE A 114 8.59 -1.13 -29.99
C ILE A 114 7.40 -2.11 -29.97
N ILE A 115 6.23 -1.72 -29.45
CA ILE A 115 5.04 -2.59 -29.42
C ILE A 115 4.53 -2.92 -30.83
N LYS A 116 4.59 -1.97 -31.76
CA LYS A 116 4.25 -2.18 -33.18
C LYS A 116 5.21 -3.19 -33.81
N SER A 117 6.50 -3.04 -33.54
CA SER A 117 7.56 -3.90 -34.06
C SER A 117 7.57 -5.30 -33.43
N MET A 118 7.25 -5.44 -32.14
CA MET A 118 7.22 -6.75 -31.43
C MET A 118 6.16 -7.74 -31.94
N ARG A 119 5.22 -7.31 -32.79
CA ARG A 119 4.26 -8.21 -33.45
C ARG A 119 4.89 -9.07 -34.54
N TYR A 120 6.08 -8.69 -35.02
CA TYR A 120 6.74 -9.28 -36.18
C TYR A 120 8.25 -9.41 -35.93
N ILE A 121 8.87 -10.52 -36.35
CA ILE A 121 10.32 -10.69 -36.18
C ILE A 121 11.04 -10.02 -37.34
N VAL A 122 11.49 -8.79 -37.12
CA VAL A 122 12.19 -7.97 -38.13
C VAL A 122 13.62 -8.46 -38.38
N TYR A 123 14.32 -8.92 -37.34
CA TYR A 123 15.65 -9.49 -37.43
C TYR A 123 15.97 -10.37 -36.23
N HIS A 124 16.60 -11.52 -36.45
CA HIS A 124 17.14 -12.37 -35.39
C HIS A 124 18.46 -13.02 -35.85
N GLY A 125 19.57 -12.48 -35.34
CA GLY A 125 20.93 -12.89 -35.71
C GLY A 125 22.02 -12.11 -34.95
N PRO A 126 23.30 -12.30 -35.29
CA PRO A 126 24.41 -11.60 -34.64
C PRO A 126 24.32 -10.08 -34.77
N ARG A 127 24.72 -9.34 -33.72
CA ARG A 127 24.79 -7.87 -33.75
C ARG A 127 25.73 -7.34 -34.83
N THR A 128 26.80 -8.07 -35.16
CA THR A 128 27.80 -7.65 -36.15
C THR A 128 27.26 -7.65 -37.59
N GLU A 129 26.23 -8.44 -37.86
CA GLU A 129 25.66 -8.58 -39.21
C GLU A 129 24.45 -7.67 -39.44
N ILE A 130 23.91 -7.05 -38.38
CA ILE A 130 22.65 -6.31 -38.44
C ILE A 130 22.72 -5.10 -39.36
N LEU A 131 23.80 -4.31 -39.30
CA LEU A 131 23.94 -3.12 -40.15
C LEU A 131 24.07 -3.49 -41.63
N ASN A 132 24.84 -4.53 -41.93
CA ASN A 132 24.98 -5.06 -43.30
C ASN A 132 23.65 -5.60 -43.84
N TYR A 133 22.85 -6.25 -42.97
CA TYR A 133 21.52 -6.71 -43.32
C TYR A 133 20.62 -5.55 -43.74
N PHE A 134 20.53 -4.47 -42.94
CA PHE A 134 19.69 -3.31 -43.29
C PHE A 134 20.25 -2.53 -44.48
N GLU A 135 21.57 -2.46 -44.64
CA GLU A 135 22.22 -1.84 -45.81
C GLU A 135 21.87 -2.56 -47.11
N GLY A 136 21.87 -3.90 -47.10
CA GLY A 136 21.43 -4.72 -48.23
C GLY A 136 19.94 -4.59 -48.58
N HIS A 137 19.13 -4.04 -47.67
CA HIS A 137 17.71 -3.75 -47.87
C HIS A 137 17.44 -2.24 -48.03
N GLY A 138 18.45 -1.45 -48.37
CA GLY A 138 18.31 -0.05 -48.78
C GLY A 138 18.44 0.99 -47.68
N PHE A 139 18.82 0.62 -46.45
CA PHE A 139 18.97 1.54 -45.32
C PHE A 139 20.41 1.58 -44.80
N THR A 140 21.07 2.74 -44.86
CA THR A 140 22.44 2.90 -44.34
C THR A 140 22.43 3.69 -43.03
N CYS A 141 23.04 3.13 -41.99
CA CYS A 141 23.20 3.80 -40.70
C CYS A 141 24.27 4.90 -40.82
N PRO A 142 23.96 6.18 -40.53
CA PRO A 142 24.96 7.24 -40.56
C PRO A 142 26.05 7.04 -39.48
N PRO A 143 27.28 7.53 -39.69
CA PRO A 143 28.42 7.25 -38.80
C PRO A 143 28.30 7.73 -37.35
N ARG A 144 27.38 8.66 -37.05
CA ARG A 144 27.20 9.26 -35.72
C ARG A 144 25.82 9.03 -35.10
N VAL A 145 25.01 8.16 -35.71
CA VAL A 145 23.71 7.74 -35.18
C VAL A 145 23.91 6.45 -34.40
N ASP A 146 23.31 6.34 -33.22
CA ASP A 146 23.34 5.10 -32.46
C ASP A 146 22.65 3.98 -33.27
N PRO A 147 23.28 2.82 -33.48
CA PRO A 147 22.68 1.72 -34.22
C PRO A 147 21.33 1.27 -33.67
N ALA A 148 21.08 1.32 -32.36
CA ALA A 148 19.80 0.94 -31.79
C ALA A 148 18.70 1.95 -32.14
N ASP A 149 18.99 3.25 -32.06
CA ASP A 149 18.06 4.31 -32.47
C ASP A 149 17.78 4.24 -33.98
N PHE A 150 18.82 4.03 -34.80
CA PHE A 150 18.67 3.79 -36.24
C PHE A 150 17.69 2.64 -36.52
N LEU A 151 17.89 1.49 -35.86
CA LEU A 151 17.04 0.31 -36.07
C LEU A 151 15.59 0.58 -35.64
N ILE A 152 15.37 1.21 -34.48
CA ILE A 152 14.03 1.56 -34.02
C ILE A 152 13.34 2.46 -35.04
N GLU A 153 14.03 3.48 -35.55
CA GLU A 153 13.43 4.41 -36.48
C GLU A 153 13.18 3.84 -37.87
N VAL A 154 14.06 2.95 -38.35
CA VAL A 154 13.86 2.23 -39.62
C VAL A 154 12.65 1.31 -39.54
N THR A 155 12.43 0.65 -38.41
CA THR A 155 11.29 -0.29 -38.25
C THR A 155 9.97 0.37 -37.85
N SER A 156 9.97 1.71 -37.67
CA SER A 156 8.84 2.48 -37.12
C SER A 156 8.34 3.55 -38.08
N ASP A 157 8.15 3.18 -39.36
CA ASP A 157 7.66 4.02 -40.47
C ASP A 157 8.49 5.30 -40.77
N ARG A 158 9.60 5.55 -40.05
CA ARG A 158 10.48 6.72 -40.23
C ARG A 158 11.75 6.40 -41.01
N GLY A 159 11.86 5.18 -41.56
CA GLY A 159 13.05 4.68 -42.24
C GLY A 159 13.45 5.42 -43.52
N HIS A 160 12.53 6.14 -44.17
CA HIS A 160 12.82 6.86 -45.43
C HIS A 160 13.98 7.84 -45.35
N ARG A 161 14.25 8.42 -44.16
CA ARG A 161 15.38 9.35 -43.96
C ARG A 161 16.75 8.68 -44.04
N TYR A 162 16.79 7.35 -43.97
CA TYR A 162 17.99 6.53 -44.02
C TYR A 162 18.14 5.78 -45.35
N ALA A 163 17.29 6.07 -46.33
CA ALA A 163 17.36 5.46 -47.64
C ALA A 163 18.71 5.80 -48.31
N ASN A 164 19.46 4.77 -48.70
CA ASN A 164 20.77 4.93 -49.34
C ASN A 164 20.68 5.06 -50.87
N GLY A 165 19.46 5.04 -51.43
CA GLY A 165 19.19 5.17 -52.86
C GLY A 165 19.43 3.91 -53.70
N SER A 166 19.85 2.80 -53.10
CA SER A 166 20.05 1.52 -53.81
C SER A 166 18.74 0.85 -54.22
N ILE A 167 17.66 1.12 -53.49
CA ILE A 167 16.29 0.64 -53.78
C ILE A 167 15.39 1.87 -53.98
N PRO A 168 14.52 1.89 -55.00
CA PRO A 168 13.55 2.97 -55.19
C PRO A 168 12.68 3.17 -53.94
N ILE A 169 12.39 4.42 -53.58
CA ILE A 169 11.69 4.76 -52.32
C ILE A 169 10.33 4.06 -52.18
N LYS A 170 9.66 3.79 -53.30
CA LYS A 170 8.37 3.08 -53.38
C LYS A 170 8.45 1.58 -53.01
N ASP A 171 9.63 0.98 -53.11
CA ASP A 171 9.88 -0.45 -52.92
C ASP A 171 10.63 -0.73 -51.60
N LEU A 172 10.92 0.31 -50.80
CA LEU A 172 11.48 0.17 -49.46
C LEU A 172 10.43 -0.37 -48.49
N ALA A 173 10.86 -1.26 -47.59
CA ALA A 173 10.02 -1.71 -46.49
C ALA A 173 9.67 -0.54 -45.57
N VAL A 174 8.37 -0.35 -45.30
CA VAL A 174 7.89 0.75 -44.44
C VAL A 174 7.29 0.17 -43.17
N ALA A 175 6.46 -0.87 -43.29
CA ALA A 175 5.81 -1.51 -42.16
C ALA A 175 6.66 -2.65 -41.58
N SER A 176 6.51 -2.91 -40.28
CA SER A 176 7.19 -4.01 -39.58
C SER A 176 6.87 -5.39 -40.18
N GLU A 177 5.72 -5.55 -40.85
CA GLU A 177 5.34 -6.76 -41.58
C GLU A 177 6.20 -6.99 -42.83
N ASP A 178 6.50 -5.92 -43.57
CA ASP A 178 7.36 -5.98 -44.76
C ASP A 178 8.76 -6.47 -44.37
N PHE A 179 9.31 -5.92 -43.28
CA PHE A 179 10.59 -6.34 -42.73
C PHE A 179 10.60 -7.80 -42.26
N ASN A 180 9.49 -8.30 -41.69
CA ASN A 180 9.38 -9.69 -41.28
C ASN A 180 9.30 -10.64 -42.47
N ASN A 181 8.61 -10.25 -43.54
CA ASN A 181 8.59 -11.03 -44.78
C ASN A 181 9.99 -11.10 -45.41
N LEU A 182 10.73 -9.98 -45.43
CA LEU A 182 12.13 -9.93 -45.86
C LEU A 182 13.01 -10.81 -44.97
N PHE A 183 12.82 -10.78 -43.65
CA PHE A 183 13.58 -11.60 -42.72
C PHE A 183 13.32 -13.09 -42.92
N CYS A 184 12.06 -13.52 -43.10
CA CYS A 184 11.71 -14.92 -43.35
C CYS A 184 12.32 -15.45 -44.66
N GLN A 185 12.53 -14.58 -45.64
CA GLN A 185 13.19 -14.92 -46.91
C GLN A 185 14.73 -14.85 -46.83
N SER A 186 15.28 -14.30 -45.75
CA SER A 186 16.71 -14.10 -45.59
C SER A 186 17.47 -15.42 -45.38
N SER A 187 18.75 -15.42 -45.76
CA SER A 187 19.66 -16.52 -45.46
C SER A 187 19.88 -16.72 -43.96
N ILE A 188 19.73 -15.66 -43.16
CA ILE A 188 19.89 -15.68 -41.71
C ILE A 188 18.77 -16.52 -41.09
N TYR A 189 17.51 -16.25 -41.45
CA TYR A 189 16.37 -17.04 -41.00
C TYR A 189 16.52 -18.51 -41.40
N ARG A 190 16.90 -18.80 -42.65
CA ARG A 190 17.09 -20.18 -43.12
C ARG A 190 18.16 -20.93 -42.31
N LYS A 191 19.31 -20.30 -42.06
CA LYS A 191 20.40 -20.89 -41.25
C LYS A 191 19.95 -21.16 -39.81
N THR A 192 19.28 -20.20 -39.18
CA THR A 192 18.78 -20.33 -37.81
C THR A 192 17.70 -21.40 -37.70
N HIS A 193 16.76 -21.45 -38.65
CA HIS A 193 15.71 -22.48 -38.71
C HIS A 193 16.30 -23.87 -38.95
N GLU A 194 17.32 -23.99 -39.81
CA GLU A 194 18.06 -25.24 -40.04
C GLU A 194 18.83 -25.68 -38.78
N ALA A 195 19.46 -24.76 -38.05
CA ALA A 195 20.15 -25.05 -36.80
C ALA A 195 19.18 -25.53 -35.70
N ILE A 196 18.02 -24.89 -35.58
CA ILE A 196 16.98 -25.27 -34.61
C ILE A 196 16.37 -26.63 -34.97
N SER A 197 16.06 -26.87 -36.26
CA SER A 197 15.45 -28.13 -36.73
C SER A 197 16.40 -29.33 -36.64
N LYS A 198 17.72 -29.13 -36.69
CA LYS A 198 18.73 -30.18 -36.51
C LYS A 198 18.80 -30.76 -35.09
N GLY A 199 18.30 -30.06 -34.07
CA GLY A 199 18.28 -30.53 -32.67
C GLY A 199 19.68 -30.71 -32.04
N PHE A 200 19.72 -31.27 -30.82
CA PHE A 200 20.93 -31.43 -30.01
C PHE A 200 21.61 -32.79 -30.31
N ASN A 201 22.68 -32.79 -31.11
CA ASN A 201 23.36 -34.03 -31.54
C ASN A 201 24.84 -34.07 -31.13
N GLU A 202 25.34 -35.26 -30.75
CA GLU A 202 26.72 -35.50 -30.27
C GLU A 202 27.79 -35.09 -31.28
N HIS A 203 27.52 -35.28 -32.57
CA HIS A 203 28.43 -34.95 -33.68
C HIS A 203 28.65 -33.44 -33.92
N GLN A 204 27.95 -32.56 -33.19
CA GLN A 204 28.09 -31.10 -33.31
C GLN A 204 29.16 -30.51 -32.38
N PHE A 205 29.71 -31.30 -31.45
CA PHE A 205 30.74 -30.85 -30.53
C PHE A 205 32.12 -31.27 -31.06
N GLU A 206 33.06 -30.32 -31.10
CA GLU A 206 34.43 -30.55 -31.61
C GLU A 206 35.21 -31.55 -30.74
N SER A 207 34.89 -31.64 -29.45
CA SER A 207 35.47 -32.61 -28.52
C SER A 207 34.40 -33.41 -27.77
N ALA A 208 34.72 -34.68 -27.48
CA ALA A 208 33.89 -35.53 -26.64
C ALA A 208 33.76 -34.99 -25.19
N GLU A 209 34.73 -34.18 -24.73
CA GLU A 209 34.66 -33.50 -23.44
C GLU A 209 33.63 -32.38 -23.42
N ASP A 210 33.48 -31.62 -24.50
CA ASP A 210 32.49 -30.54 -24.59
C ASP A 210 31.07 -31.09 -24.71
N PHE A 211 30.89 -32.19 -25.43
CA PHE A 211 29.62 -32.94 -25.39
C PHE A 211 29.33 -33.45 -23.98
N LYS A 212 30.34 -33.99 -23.28
CA LYS A 212 30.19 -34.49 -21.90
C LYS A 212 29.89 -33.36 -20.90
N LYS A 213 30.47 -32.16 -21.07
CA LYS A 213 30.16 -30.95 -20.30
C LYS A 213 28.76 -30.41 -20.61
N ALA A 214 28.37 -30.32 -21.88
CA ALA A 214 27.04 -29.87 -22.26
C ALA A 214 25.95 -30.86 -21.79
N LYS A 215 26.22 -32.17 -21.90
CA LYS A 215 25.39 -33.25 -21.36
C LYS A 215 25.41 -33.27 -19.83
N SER A 216 26.50 -32.91 -19.16
CA SER A 216 26.55 -32.79 -17.70
C SER A 216 25.77 -31.58 -17.18
N VAL A 217 25.77 -30.45 -17.90
CA VAL A 217 24.89 -29.30 -17.61
C VAL A 217 23.42 -29.70 -17.79
N ALA A 218 23.08 -30.39 -18.89
CA ALA A 218 21.73 -30.94 -19.09
C ALA A 218 21.35 -32.00 -18.03
N ASN A 219 22.31 -32.81 -17.57
CA ASN A 219 22.09 -33.81 -16.52
C ASN A 219 22.05 -33.20 -15.11
N LEU A 220 22.74 -32.09 -14.84
CA LEU A 220 22.64 -31.31 -13.60
C LEU A 220 21.26 -30.62 -13.51
N ALA A 221 20.77 -30.13 -14.65
CA ALA A 221 19.39 -29.69 -14.77
C ALA A 221 18.37 -30.81 -14.51
N ARG A 222 18.68 -32.05 -14.95
CA ARG A 222 17.88 -33.25 -14.64
C ARG A 222 18.08 -33.77 -13.21
N SER A 223 19.25 -33.63 -12.58
CA SER A 223 19.48 -34.14 -11.21
C SER A 223 18.68 -33.33 -10.18
N LYS A 224 18.44 -32.04 -10.46
CA LYS A 224 17.49 -31.21 -9.73
C LYS A 224 16.03 -31.65 -9.94
N GLU A 225 15.68 -32.63 -10.79
CA GLU A 225 14.29 -33.11 -10.97
C GLU A 225 13.69 -33.76 -9.72
N LYS A 226 14.49 -34.37 -8.83
CA LYS A 226 13.96 -35.13 -7.68
C LYS A 226 13.29 -34.27 -6.60
N SER A 227 13.62 -32.97 -6.50
CA SER A 227 12.99 -32.02 -5.57
C SER A 227 12.82 -30.66 -6.23
N GLU A 228 11.63 -30.06 -6.11
CA GLU A 228 11.34 -28.69 -6.58
C GLU A 228 12.08 -27.61 -5.78
N PHE A 229 12.49 -27.91 -4.53
CA PHE A 229 13.08 -26.96 -3.59
C PHE A 229 14.52 -27.35 -3.23
N GLY A 230 15.40 -26.35 -3.09
CA GLY A 230 16.81 -26.53 -2.72
C GLY A 230 17.02 -26.98 -1.26
N LEU A 231 16.06 -26.68 -0.38
CA LEU A 231 16.08 -27.12 1.02
C LEU A 231 14.95 -28.11 1.35
N ALA A 232 15.27 -29.05 2.24
CA ALA A 232 14.27 -29.90 2.89
C ALA A 232 13.26 -29.06 3.70
N PHE A 233 12.12 -29.67 4.06
CA PHE A 233 11.00 -28.97 4.67
C PHE A 233 11.38 -28.22 5.96
N VAL A 234 12.07 -28.87 6.91
CA VAL A 234 12.42 -28.26 8.21
C VAL A 234 13.46 -27.15 8.06
N PRO A 235 14.62 -27.34 7.37
CA PRO A 235 15.58 -26.26 7.15
C PRO A 235 14.99 -25.06 6.39
N SER A 236 14.15 -25.29 5.39
CA SER A 236 13.45 -24.24 4.64
C SER A 236 12.51 -23.43 5.55
N THR A 237 11.75 -24.13 6.40
CA THR A 237 10.83 -23.49 7.35
C THR A 237 11.58 -22.68 8.41
N MET A 238 12.70 -23.19 8.93
CA MET A 238 13.55 -22.45 9.88
C MET A 238 14.25 -21.25 9.25
N LEU A 239 14.70 -21.35 8.00
CA LEU A 239 15.26 -20.22 7.25
C LEU A 239 14.22 -19.09 7.11
N LEU A 240 12.99 -19.44 6.73
CA LEU A 240 11.89 -18.51 6.67
C LEU A 240 11.55 -17.90 8.02
N LEU A 241 11.49 -18.70 9.09
CA LEU A 241 11.21 -18.22 10.44
C LEU A 241 12.27 -17.21 10.90
N ASN A 242 13.56 -17.48 10.65
CA ASN A 242 14.64 -16.57 10.97
C ASN A 242 14.53 -15.25 10.17
N ARG A 243 14.19 -15.32 8.89
CA ARG A 243 13.93 -14.12 8.08
C ARG A 243 12.75 -13.33 8.63
N GLN A 244 11.62 -13.97 8.93
CA GLN A 244 10.45 -13.28 9.47
C GLN A 244 10.74 -12.65 10.83
N LYS A 245 11.50 -13.34 11.69
CA LYS A 245 11.97 -12.79 12.96
C LYS A 245 12.79 -11.52 12.75
N LEU A 246 13.72 -11.52 11.80
CA LEU A 246 14.56 -10.36 11.50
C LEU A 246 13.72 -9.16 11.02
N ILE A 247 12.75 -9.42 10.12
CA ILE A 247 11.84 -8.38 9.60
C ILE A 247 11.06 -7.73 10.72
N TRP A 248 10.52 -8.53 11.64
CA TRP A 248 9.78 -8.04 12.80
C TRP A 248 10.66 -7.23 13.76
N LEU A 249 11.88 -7.69 14.05
CA LEU A 249 12.81 -6.97 14.93
C LEU A 249 13.33 -5.66 14.30
N ARG A 250 13.34 -5.56 12.96
CA ARG A 250 13.78 -4.37 12.21
C ARG A 250 12.65 -3.45 11.77
N ASP A 251 11.42 -3.67 12.24
CA ASP A 251 10.31 -2.72 12.13
C ASP A 251 9.97 -2.12 13.52
N PRO A 252 10.88 -1.33 14.14
CA PRO A 252 10.67 -0.80 15.48
C PRO A 252 9.41 0.05 15.64
N PRO A 253 8.98 0.89 14.66
CA PRO A 253 7.73 1.63 14.78
C PRO A 253 6.51 0.72 14.97
N LEU A 254 6.48 -0.43 14.29
CA LEU A 254 5.39 -1.39 14.43
C LEU A 254 5.46 -2.14 15.77
N LEU A 255 6.64 -2.65 16.15
CA LEU A 255 6.82 -3.44 17.37
C LEU A 255 6.57 -2.60 18.63
N TRP A 256 7.25 -1.44 18.76
CA TRP A 256 7.04 -0.54 19.89
C TRP A 256 5.65 0.08 19.86
N GLY A 257 5.10 0.35 18.67
CA GLY A 257 3.72 0.81 18.51
C GLY A 257 2.72 -0.14 19.16
N LYS A 258 2.81 -1.45 18.88
CA LYS A 258 1.92 -2.46 19.48
C LYS A 258 2.08 -2.60 20.99
N LEU A 259 3.31 -2.54 21.50
CA LEU A 259 3.58 -2.66 22.95
C LEU A 259 3.10 -1.44 23.73
N ILE A 260 3.37 -0.23 23.21
CA ILE A 260 2.91 1.02 23.81
C ILE A 260 1.38 1.10 23.76
N GLU A 261 0.78 0.74 22.62
CA GLU A 261 -0.67 0.64 22.48
C GLU A 261 -1.28 -0.29 23.54
N ALA A 262 -0.74 -1.50 23.70
CA ALA A 262 -1.21 -2.48 24.67
C ALA A 262 -1.13 -1.96 26.12
N LEU A 263 -0.03 -1.27 26.46
CA LEU A 263 0.16 -0.65 27.77
C LEU A 263 -0.85 0.47 28.03
N ILE A 264 -0.97 1.41 27.09
CA ILE A 264 -1.88 2.56 27.21
C ILE A 264 -3.32 2.07 27.31
N ILE A 265 -3.76 1.18 26.41
CA ILE A 265 -5.13 0.66 26.40
C ILE A 265 -5.40 -0.14 27.68
N GLY A 266 -4.49 -1.00 28.12
CA GLY A 266 -4.62 -1.78 29.36
C GLY A 266 -4.78 -0.89 30.60
N LEU A 267 -3.97 0.16 30.72
CA LEU A 267 -4.05 1.15 31.80
C LEU A 267 -5.33 1.99 31.74
N VAL A 268 -5.69 2.50 30.56
CA VAL A 268 -6.91 3.30 30.36
C VAL A 268 -8.15 2.47 30.70
N MET A 269 -8.20 1.22 30.22
CA MET A 269 -9.27 0.28 30.55
C MET A 269 -9.34 -0.02 32.04
N GLY A 270 -8.20 -0.32 32.67
CA GLY A 270 -8.13 -0.56 34.11
C GLY A 270 -8.57 0.64 34.94
N MET A 271 -8.24 1.87 34.51
CA MET A 271 -8.66 3.11 35.16
C MET A 271 -10.16 3.37 35.02
N ILE A 272 -10.72 3.12 33.84
CA ILE A 272 -12.13 3.39 33.54
C ILE A 272 -13.04 2.41 34.26
N TYR A 273 -12.69 1.13 34.23
CA TYR A 273 -13.43 0.06 34.91
C TYR A 273 -12.97 -0.16 36.35
N PHE A 274 -12.25 0.81 36.95
CA PHE A 274 -11.68 0.64 38.28
C PHE A 274 -12.76 0.33 39.33
N ASN A 275 -12.72 -0.91 39.81
CA ASN A 275 -13.65 -1.49 40.79
C ASN A 275 -15.13 -1.23 40.45
N VAL A 276 -15.52 -1.56 39.22
CA VAL A 276 -16.88 -1.39 38.70
C VAL A 276 -17.84 -2.45 39.27
N SER A 277 -19.15 -2.15 39.31
CA SER A 277 -20.19 -3.10 39.73
C SER A 277 -20.26 -4.34 38.81
N SER A 278 -20.59 -5.50 39.39
CA SER A 278 -20.72 -6.78 38.67
C SER A 278 -21.77 -6.76 37.55
N THR A 279 -22.74 -5.85 37.62
CA THR A 279 -23.73 -5.62 36.54
C THR A 279 -23.07 -5.28 35.20
N TYR A 280 -21.87 -4.69 35.22
CA TYR A 280 -21.14 -4.28 34.01
C TYR A 280 -20.11 -5.31 33.53
N TYR A 281 -19.93 -6.44 34.23
CA TYR A 281 -18.86 -7.40 33.92
C TYR A 281 -18.99 -8.00 32.53
N LEU A 282 -20.21 -8.26 32.05
CA LEU A 282 -20.44 -8.75 30.68
C LEU A 282 -19.87 -7.78 29.64
N ARG A 283 -20.25 -6.49 29.72
CA ARG A 283 -19.79 -5.44 28.78
C ARG A 283 -18.28 -5.22 28.90
N MET A 284 -17.76 -5.25 30.13
CA MET A 284 -16.36 -5.03 30.44
C MET A 284 -15.46 -6.14 29.87
N ILE A 285 -15.81 -7.42 30.09
CA ILE A 285 -15.06 -8.58 29.57
C ILE A 285 -15.25 -8.71 28.05
N PHE A 286 -16.46 -8.46 27.53
CA PHE A 286 -16.70 -8.39 26.09
C PHE A 286 -15.73 -7.41 25.43
N PHE A 287 -15.61 -6.20 25.99
CA PHE A 287 -14.76 -5.18 25.40
C PHE A 287 -13.28 -5.54 25.49
N SER A 288 -12.81 -6.15 26.58
CA SER A 288 -11.41 -6.59 26.68
C SER A 288 -11.03 -7.63 25.63
N ILE A 289 -11.97 -8.52 25.25
CA ILE A 289 -11.80 -9.49 24.17
C ILE A 289 -11.87 -8.77 22.80
N ALA A 290 -12.86 -7.91 22.58
CA ALA A 290 -13.08 -7.20 21.32
C ALA A 290 -11.88 -6.31 20.92
N LEU A 291 -11.10 -5.81 21.88
CA LEU A 291 -9.87 -5.04 21.62
C LEU A 291 -8.85 -5.83 20.80
N PHE A 292 -8.65 -7.12 21.09
CA PHE A 292 -7.71 -7.96 20.33
C PHE A 292 -8.18 -8.19 18.89
N GLN A 293 -9.50 -8.26 18.67
CA GLN A 293 -10.06 -8.30 17.32
C GLN A 293 -9.80 -7.01 16.54
N ARG A 294 -9.88 -5.85 17.21
CA ARG A 294 -9.54 -4.56 16.60
C ARG A 294 -8.05 -4.47 16.26
N GLN A 295 -7.18 -4.94 17.15
CA GLN A 295 -5.74 -4.96 16.92
C GLN A 295 -5.34 -5.91 15.77
N ALA A 296 -6.01 -7.06 15.67
CA ALA A 296 -5.77 -8.04 14.60
C ALA A 296 -6.10 -7.52 13.20
N TRP A 297 -6.94 -6.48 13.08
CA TRP A 297 -7.32 -5.89 11.79
C TRP A 297 -6.12 -5.40 10.97
N GLN A 298 -5.10 -4.86 11.65
CA GLN A 298 -3.87 -4.34 11.03
C GLN A 298 -3.10 -5.43 10.25
N GLN A 299 -3.33 -6.71 10.59
CA GLN A 299 -2.68 -7.84 9.96
C GLN A 299 -3.02 -7.96 8.47
N ILE A 300 -4.19 -7.47 8.05
CA ILE A 300 -4.60 -7.46 6.64
C ILE A 300 -3.61 -6.65 5.81
N THR A 301 -3.38 -5.39 6.18
CA THR A 301 -2.45 -4.50 5.44
C THR A 301 -1.03 -5.06 5.43
N ILE A 302 -0.55 -5.59 6.57
CA ILE A 302 0.80 -6.18 6.68
C ILE A 302 0.94 -7.40 5.76
N SER A 303 -0.02 -8.32 5.79
CA SER A 303 0.04 -9.55 5.00
C SER A 303 -0.04 -9.25 3.49
N PHE A 304 -0.87 -8.29 3.06
CA PHE A 304 -0.93 -7.86 1.65
C PHE A 304 0.39 -7.26 1.14
N GLN A 305 1.10 -6.49 1.96
CA GLN A 305 2.42 -5.95 1.58
C GLN A 305 3.44 -7.07 1.39
N LEU A 306 3.47 -8.05 2.31
CA LEU A 306 4.35 -9.22 2.21
C LEU A 306 3.98 -10.17 1.06
N ARG A 307 2.69 -10.23 0.70
CA ARG A 307 2.17 -11.10 -0.36
C ARG A 307 2.79 -10.82 -1.73
N LYS A 308 3.13 -9.55 -2.02
CA LYS A 308 3.79 -9.17 -3.29
C LYS A 308 5.16 -9.84 -3.44
N VAL A 309 5.94 -9.85 -2.36
CA VAL A 309 7.25 -10.51 -2.32
C VAL A 309 7.07 -12.03 -2.30
N PHE A 310 6.06 -12.53 -1.58
CA PHE A 310 5.72 -13.96 -1.58
C PHE A 310 5.44 -14.48 -3.00
N TYR A 311 4.60 -13.82 -3.80
CA TYR A 311 4.31 -14.27 -5.17
C TYR A 311 5.57 -14.31 -6.05
N LYS A 312 6.39 -13.26 -6.00
CA LYS A 312 7.68 -13.21 -6.70
C LYS A 312 8.59 -14.40 -6.33
N GLN A 313 8.74 -14.69 -5.03
CA GLN A 313 9.64 -15.75 -4.56
C GLN A 313 9.07 -17.16 -4.75
N ARG A 314 7.74 -17.30 -4.64
CA ARG A 314 7.02 -18.54 -4.90
C ARG A 314 7.16 -18.97 -6.36
N ALA A 315 7.00 -18.05 -7.32
CA ALA A 315 7.15 -18.34 -8.74
C ALA A 315 8.55 -18.91 -9.09
N ARG A 316 9.54 -18.67 -8.21
CA ARG A 316 10.92 -19.15 -8.33
C ARG A 316 11.23 -20.38 -7.47
N ASN A 317 10.23 -20.99 -6.86
CA ASN A 317 10.37 -22.15 -5.95
C ASN A 317 11.38 -21.93 -4.81
N PHE A 318 11.47 -20.70 -4.26
CA PHE A 318 12.37 -20.43 -3.14
C PHE A 318 11.99 -21.28 -1.90
N PHE A 319 10.70 -21.45 -1.66
CA PHE A 319 10.19 -22.19 -0.52
C PHE A 319 8.76 -22.69 -0.75
N ARG A 320 8.36 -23.68 0.04
CA ARG A 320 6.99 -24.22 0.05
C ARG A 320 6.03 -23.20 0.68
N THR A 321 4.83 -23.12 0.15
CA THR A 321 3.76 -22.24 0.67
C THR A 321 3.48 -22.49 2.15
N ILE A 322 3.38 -23.77 2.53
CA ILE A 322 3.07 -24.17 3.90
C ILE A 322 4.22 -23.80 4.87
N SER A 323 5.48 -23.87 4.42
CA SER A 323 6.63 -23.39 5.20
C SER A 323 6.54 -21.89 5.47
N TYR A 324 6.09 -21.10 4.49
CA TYR A 324 5.87 -19.67 4.66
C TYR A 324 4.72 -19.39 5.65
N ALA A 325 3.58 -20.05 5.49
CA ALA A 325 2.42 -19.87 6.38
C ALA A 325 2.73 -20.25 7.84
N ILE A 326 3.50 -21.33 8.07
CA ILE A 326 3.97 -21.72 9.41
C ILE A 326 4.91 -20.67 9.98
N ALA A 327 5.93 -20.25 9.22
CA ALA A 327 6.91 -19.25 9.68
C ALA A 327 6.24 -17.91 10.02
N GLU A 328 5.29 -17.46 9.20
CA GLU A 328 4.52 -16.23 9.42
C GLU A 328 3.61 -16.33 10.66
N SER A 329 3.03 -17.49 10.94
CA SER A 329 2.17 -17.70 12.12
C SER A 329 2.99 -17.79 13.41
N VAL A 330 4.11 -18.53 13.39
CA VAL A 330 4.95 -18.77 14.58
C VAL A 330 5.69 -17.51 15.02
N VAL A 331 6.17 -16.67 14.10
CA VAL A 331 6.92 -15.44 14.46
C VAL A 331 6.10 -14.47 15.31
N GLN A 332 4.77 -14.52 15.23
CA GLN A 332 3.87 -13.63 15.95
C GLN A 332 3.63 -14.06 17.41
N ILE A 333 3.88 -15.33 17.75
CA ILE A 333 3.61 -15.90 19.09
C ILE A 333 4.28 -15.10 20.21
N PRO A 334 5.60 -14.81 20.16
CA PRO A 334 6.25 -14.08 21.25
C PRO A 334 5.66 -12.68 21.47
N VAL A 335 5.35 -11.96 20.39
CA VAL A 335 4.79 -10.60 20.48
C VAL A 335 3.36 -10.65 21.01
N ASN A 336 2.53 -11.57 20.52
CA ASN A 336 1.16 -11.72 20.99
C ASN A 336 1.10 -12.10 22.47
N VAL A 337 1.96 -13.02 22.93
CA VAL A 337 2.10 -13.39 24.35
C VAL A 337 2.36 -12.18 25.23
N VAL A 338 3.31 -11.32 24.83
CA VAL A 338 3.66 -10.09 25.58
C VAL A 338 2.52 -9.07 25.54
N VAL A 339 1.91 -8.86 24.37
CA VAL A 339 0.81 -7.91 24.19
C VAL A 339 -0.42 -8.32 25.01
N SER A 340 -0.85 -9.59 24.94
CA SER A 340 -1.94 -10.10 25.78
C SER A 340 -1.62 -9.96 27.26
N PHE A 341 -0.36 -10.21 27.64
CA PHE A 341 0.07 -10.19 29.03
C PHE A 341 0.03 -8.77 29.60
N VAL A 342 0.64 -7.80 28.91
CA VAL A 342 0.67 -6.40 29.35
C VAL A 342 -0.75 -5.85 29.47
N LEU A 343 -1.54 -5.93 28.40
CA LEU A 343 -2.91 -5.39 28.41
C LEU A 343 -3.79 -6.11 29.42
N GLY A 344 -3.79 -7.46 29.39
CA GLY A 344 -4.63 -8.29 30.24
C GLY A 344 -4.33 -8.13 31.72
N THR A 345 -3.05 -7.99 32.10
CA THR A 345 -2.64 -7.84 33.51
C THR A 345 -3.12 -6.54 34.13
N PHE A 346 -2.82 -5.40 33.50
CA PHE A 346 -3.25 -4.10 34.02
C PHE A 346 -4.77 -4.02 34.12
N PHE A 347 -5.46 -4.44 33.06
CA PHE A 347 -6.92 -4.47 33.05
C PHE A 347 -7.50 -5.37 34.16
N TYR A 348 -7.02 -6.61 34.30
CA TYR A 348 -7.59 -7.60 35.22
C TYR A 348 -7.48 -7.16 36.68
N PHE A 349 -6.29 -6.73 37.12
CA PHE A 349 -6.07 -6.38 38.51
C PHE A 349 -6.70 -5.03 38.92
N MET A 350 -6.85 -4.10 37.97
CA MET A 350 -7.48 -2.80 38.22
C MET A 350 -9.02 -2.83 38.14
N SER A 351 -9.59 -3.68 37.28
CA SER A 351 -11.05 -3.75 37.07
C SER A 351 -11.84 -4.31 38.27
N GLY A 352 -11.17 -5.00 39.18
CA GLY A 352 -11.79 -5.56 40.38
C GLY A 352 -12.25 -7.01 40.25
N LEU A 353 -11.81 -7.75 39.21
CA LEU A 353 -12.07 -9.19 39.05
C LEU A 353 -11.46 -10.02 40.20
N THR A 354 -11.77 -11.32 40.23
CA THR A 354 -11.33 -12.23 41.29
C THR A 354 -9.80 -12.37 41.31
N ARG A 355 -9.14 -12.13 42.45
CA ARG A 355 -7.66 -12.04 42.54
C ARG A 355 -6.93 -13.38 42.76
N THR A 356 -7.58 -14.51 42.49
CA THR A 356 -6.97 -15.83 42.59
C THR A 356 -6.10 -16.14 41.36
N PHE A 357 -4.95 -16.78 41.57
CA PHE A 357 -4.02 -17.13 40.49
C PHE A 357 -4.69 -17.98 39.39
N GLU A 358 -5.49 -18.98 39.75
CA GLU A 358 -6.20 -19.85 38.80
C GLU A 358 -7.08 -19.06 37.82
N LYS A 359 -7.96 -18.18 38.35
CA LYS A 359 -8.90 -17.42 37.51
C LYS A 359 -8.19 -16.41 36.61
N TYR A 360 -7.10 -15.80 37.09
CA TYR A 360 -6.27 -14.93 36.27
C TYR A 360 -5.60 -15.69 35.12
N ILE A 361 -5.06 -16.88 35.36
CA ILE A 361 -4.45 -17.72 34.31
C ILE A 361 -5.50 -18.12 33.28
N VAL A 362 -6.71 -18.52 33.69
CA VAL A 362 -7.80 -18.82 32.76
C VAL A 362 -8.14 -17.58 31.92
N PHE A 363 -8.29 -16.42 32.54
CA PHE A 363 -8.58 -15.16 31.84
C PHE A 363 -7.49 -14.82 30.80
N TYR A 364 -6.23 -14.88 31.21
CA TYR A 364 -5.09 -14.64 30.32
C TYR A 364 -5.03 -15.65 29.16
N LEU A 365 -5.23 -16.93 29.45
CA LEU A 365 -5.16 -18.00 28.46
C LEU A 365 -6.28 -17.89 27.43
N VAL A 366 -7.50 -17.52 27.85
CA VAL A 366 -8.62 -17.23 26.94
C VAL A 366 -8.30 -16.04 26.03
N LEU A 367 -7.76 -14.94 26.58
CA LEU A 367 -7.35 -13.78 25.78
C LEU A 367 -6.28 -14.13 24.76
N LEU A 368 -5.25 -14.88 25.18
CA LEU A 368 -4.16 -15.31 24.31
C LEU A 368 -4.65 -16.20 23.16
N CYS A 369 -5.47 -17.22 23.47
CA CYS A 369 -6.03 -18.12 22.47
C CYS A 369 -6.93 -17.37 21.49
N PHE A 370 -7.76 -16.45 21.99
CA PHE A 370 -8.61 -15.61 21.17
C PHE A 370 -7.79 -14.70 20.25
N GLN A 371 -6.75 -14.02 20.77
CA GLN A 371 -5.86 -13.17 19.97
C GLN A 371 -5.22 -13.95 18.82
N HIS A 372 -4.73 -15.17 19.08
CA HIS A 372 -4.15 -16.02 18.05
C HIS A 372 -5.17 -16.46 16.99
N ALA A 373 -6.36 -16.89 17.42
CA ALA A 373 -7.42 -17.30 16.52
C ALA A 373 -7.83 -16.16 15.58
N ILE A 374 -8.07 -14.96 16.12
CA ILE A 374 -8.53 -13.82 15.32
C ILE A 374 -7.41 -13.25 14.43
N SER A 375 -6.14 -13.26 14.87
CA SER A 375 -5.01 -12.89 14.00
C SER A 375 -4.87 -13.85 12.80
N ALA A 376 -5.00 -15.16 13.03
CA ALA A 376 -4.99 -16.15 11.95
C ALA A 376 -6.17 -15.96 10.99
N TYR A 377 -7.36 -15.67 11.51
CA TYR A 377 -8.54 -15.35 10.72
C TYR A 377 -8.33 -14.12 9.81
N MET A 378 -7.79 -13.03 10.34
CA MET A 378 -7.50 -11.81 9.56
C MET A 378 -6.45 -12.05 8.49
N THR A 379 -5.44 -12.88 8.78
CA THR A 379 -4.41 -13.26 7.81
C THR A 379 -5.02 -14.10 6.69
N MET A 380 -5.86 -15.08 7.03
CA MET A 380 -6.60 -15.88 6.06
C MET A 380 -7.46 -15.03 5.12
N LEU A 381 -8.19 -14.04 5.64
CA LEU A 381 -8.98 -13.11 4.81
C LEU A 381 -8.11 -12.34 3.82
N SER A 382 -6.89 -11.96 4.21
CA SER A 382 -5.96 -11.28 3.31
C SER A 382 -5.48 -12.17 2.17
N ALA A 383 -5.27 -13.47 2.42
CA ALA A 383 -4.92 -14.43 1.38
C ALA A 383 -6.10 -14.70 0.42
N LEU A 384 -7.33 -14.73 0.96
CA LEU A 384 -8.56 -14.93 0.19
C LEU A 384 -9.02 -13.72 -0.64
N SER A 385 -8.39 -12.55 -0.46
CA SER A 385 -8.91 -11.29 -1.01
C SER A 385 -8.04 -10.72 -2.13
N PRO A 386 -8.62 -10.18 -3.23
CA PRO A 386 -7.85 -9.65 -4.36
C PRO A 386 -7.08 -8.36 -4.01
N SER A 387 -7.66 -7.48 -3.20
CA SER A 387 -7.05 -6.21 -2.78
C SER A 387 -7.28 -5.96 -1.28
N ILE A 388 -6.49 -5.05 -0.71
CA ILE A 388 -6.57 -4.65 0.71
C ILE A 388 -7.99 -4.20 1.04
N THR A 389 -8.57 -3.35 0.19
CA THR A 389 -9.93 -2.84 0.36
C THR A 389 -10.99 -3.95 0.44
N VAL A 390 -10.88 -4.99 -0.40
CA VAL A 390 -11.81 -6.15 -0.34
C VAL A 390 -11.55 -6.99 0.91
N GLY A 391 -10.29 -7.18 1.33
CA GLY A 391 -9.96 -7.88 2.57
C GLY A 391 -10.52 -7.17 3.81
N GLN A 392 -10.39 -5.85 3.87
CA GLN A 392 -10.97 -5.03 4.94
C GLN A 392 -12.50 -5.04 4.93
N ALA A 393 -13.12 -5.10 3.75
CA ALA A 393 -14.56 -5.25 3.59
C ALA A 393 -15.09 -6.59 4.13
N LEU A 394 -14.44 -7.70 3.80
CA LEU A 394 -14.82 -9.03 4.33
C LEU A 394 -14.56 -9.13 5.83
N ALA A 395 -13.46 -8.52 6.31
CA ALA A 395 -13.17 -8.43 7.73
C ALA A 395 -14.25 -7.63 8.46
N SER A 396 -14.74 -6.52 7.91
CA SER A 396 -15.80 -5.75 8.54
C SER A 396 -17.11 -6.51 8.64
N ILE A 397 -17.48 -7.26 7.60
CA ILE A 397 -18.67 -8.13 7.64
C ILE A 397 -18.56 -9.12 8.79
N SER A 398 -17.49 -9.91 8.79
CA SER A 398 -17.32 -10.99 9.76
C SER A 398 -17.13 -10.50 11.21
N VAL A 399 -16.39 -9.41 11.41
CA VAL A 399 -16.26 -8.76 12.72
C VAL A 399 -17.61 -8.30 13.24
N SER A 400 -18.49 -7.81 12.34
CA SER A 400 -19.86 -7.41 12.69
C SER A 400 -20.68 -8.57 13.20
N PHE A 401 -20.66 -9.69 12.48
CA PHE A 401 -21.30 -10.91 12.95
C PHE A 401 -20.76 -11.36 14.30
N PHE A 402 -19.44 -11.37 14.49
CA PHE A 402 -18.84 -11.83 15.75
C PHE A 402 -19.19 -10.94 16.94
N LEU A 403 -19.25 -9.62 16.76
CA LEU A 403 -19.61 -8.68 17.83
C LEU A 403 -21.12 -8.69 18.11
N LEU A 404 -21.96 -8.68 17.06
CA LEU A 404 -23.41 -8.70 17.19
C LEU A 404 -23.86 -9.96 17.93
N PHE A 405 -23.43 -11.13 17.46
CA PHE A 405 -23.78 -12.44 18.01
C PHE A 405 -22.79 -12.91 19.09
N SER A 406 -22.14 -11.98 19.80
CA SER A 406 -21.24 -12.31 20.91
C SER A 406 -21.96 -12.71 22.21
N GLY A 407 -23.26 -12.38 22.33
CA GLY A 407 -24.02 -12.50 23.57
C GLY A 407 -23.96 -11.25 24.47
N ASN A 408 -23.34 -10.15 24.04
CA ASN A 408 -23.35 -8.88 24.77
C ASN A 408 -24.30 -7.82 24.15
N ILE A 409 -24.29 -7.66 22.82
CA ILE A 409 -25.11 -6.66 22.13
C ILE A 409 -26.57 -7.12 22.08
N ILE A 410 -26.78 -8.29 21.48
CA ILE A 410 -27.99 -9.06 21.65
C ILE A 410 -27.67 -10.27 22.54
N LEU A 411 -28.50 -10.48 23.55
CA LEU A 411 -28.36 -11.59 24.49
C LEU A 411 -28.81 -12.90 23.83
N ALA A 412 -28.22 -14.02 24.22
CA ALA A 412 -28.33 -15.29 23.50
C ALA A 412 -29.77 -15.81 23.33
N ASP A 413 -30.67 -15.49 24.26
CA ASP A 413 -32.08 -15.86 24.24
C ASP A 413 -32.98 -14.88 23.47
N LEU A 414 -32.47 -13.70 23.11
CA LEU A 414 -33.16 -12.73 22.27
C LEU A 414 -32.82 -12.87 20.78
N ILE A 415 -31.80 -13.67 20.45
CA ILE A 415 -31.41 -13.91 19.07
C ILE A 415 -32.50 -14.74 18.39
N PRO A 416 -33.01 -14.32 17.21
CA PRO A 416 -33.97 -15.12 16.46
C PRO A 416 -33.44 -16.52 16.12
N ASP A 417 -34.31 -17.52 16.07
CA ASP A 417 -33.93 -18.93 15.85
C ASP A 417 -33.13 -19.14 14.55
N TYR A 418 -33.42 -18.37 13.50
CA TYR A 418 -32.69 -18.44 12.23
C TYR A 418 -31.26 -17.87 12.31
N TRP A 419 -30.94 -17.07 13.33
CA TRP A 419 -29.61 -16.47 13.54
C TRP A 419 -28.80 -17.11 14.67
N ILE A 420 -29.39 -17.96 15.52
CA ILE A 420 -28.73 -18.50 16.72
C ILE A 420 -27.45 -19.30 16.43
N TRP A 421 -27.35 -19.93 15.26
CA TRP A 421 -26.13 -20.67 14.87
C TRP A 421 -24.88 -19.76 14.81
N MET A 422 -25.06 -18.47 14.50
CA MET A 422 -23.97 -17.51 14.45
C MET A 422 -23.37 -17.23 15.85
N TYR A 423 -24.19 -17.33 16.90
CA TYR A 423 -23.73 -17.24 18.29
C TYR A 423 -22.79 -18.39 18.68
N TRP A 424 -22.98 -19.58 18.09
CA TRP A 424 -22.11 -20.73 18.31
C TRP A 424 -20.89 -20.76 17.39
N PHE A 425 -20.97 -20.11 16.23
CA PHE A 425 -19.83 -19.91 15.35
C PHE A 425 -18.86 -18.83 15.87
N SER A 426 -19.38 -17.76 16.49
CA SER A 426 -18.58 -16.61 16.94
C SER A 426 -17.45 -16.99 17.93
N PRO A 427 -16.16 -16.73 17.60
CA PRO A 427 -15.06 -16.93 18.54
C PRO A 427 -15.16 -16.04 19.79
N ILE A 428 -15.75 -14.84 19.66
CA ILE A 428 -15.95 -13.92 20.80
C ILE A 428 -16.93 -14.53 21.80
N SER A 429 -18.02 -15.16 21.33
CA SER A 429 -19.01 -15.79 22.20
C SER A 429 -18.40 -16.86 23.10
N TRP A 430 -17.50 -17.69 22.55
CA TRP A 430 -16.75 -18.69 23.32
C TRP A 430 -15.80 -18.08 24.34
N ALA A 431 -15.02 -17.07 23.94
CA ALA A 431 -14.09 -16.37 24.82
C ALA A 431 -14.83 -15.65 25.97
N LEU A 432 -15.93 -14.96 25.65
CA LEU A 432 -16.74 -14.23 26.62
C LEU A 432 -17.38 -15.19 27.61
N ARG A 433 -17.99 -16.28 27.13
CA ARG A 433 -18.61 -17.29 27.98
C ARG A 433 -17.60 -17.95 28.92
N ALA A 434 -16.42 -18.32 28.42
CA ALA A 434 -15.37 -18.94 29.24
C ALA A 434 -14.91 -18.01 30.37
N ASN A 435 -14.67 -16.73 30.08
CA ASN A 435 -14.26 -15.75 31.09
C ASN A 435 -15.38 -15.44 32.11
N MET A 436 -16.62 -15.32 31.65
CA MET A 436 -17.76 -15.09 32.55
C MET A 436 -17.99 -16.28 33.49
N LEU A 437 -17.96 -17.51 32.98
CA LEU A 437 -18.07 -18.72 33.80
C LEU A 437 -16.89 -18.86 34.78
N SER A 438 -15.68 -18.49 34.37
CA SER A 438 -14.51 -18.47 35.24
C SER A 438 -14.69 -17.50 36.41
N GLU A 439 -15.06 -16.24 36.15
CA GLU A 439 -15.24 -15.22 37.20
C GLU A 439 -16.35 -15.58 38.19
N PHE A 440 -17.53 -15.99 37.70
CA PHE A 440 -18.68 -16.31 38.57
C PHE A 440 -18.59 -17.70 39.22
N SER A 441 -17.56 -18.49 38.90
CA SER A 441 -17.23 -19.73 39.63
C SER A 441 -16.34 -19.51 40.84
N SER A 442 -15.94 -18.27 41.15
CA SER A 442 -15.09 -17.97 42.29
C SER A 442 -15.83 -17.96 43.62
N ASP A 443 -15.09 -18.15 44.71
CA ASP A 443 -15.60 -18.14 46.09
C ASP A 443 -16.15 -16.76 46.53
N ARG A 444 -16.00 -15.73 45.69
CA ARG A 444 -16.53 -14.39 45.94
C ARG A 444 -18.06 -14.35 45.87
N TYR A 445 -18.68 -15.25 45.10
CA TYR A 445 -20.11 -15.25 44.83
C TYR A 445 -20.79 -16.43 45.52
N THR A 446 -21.94 -16.20 46.14
CA THR A 446 -22.77 -17.32 46.59
C THR A 446 -23.34 -18.05 45.38
N GLY A 447 -23.61 -19.36 45.50
CA GLY A 447 -24.15 -20.16 44.39
C GLY A 447 -25.45 -19.59 43.81
N VAL A 448 -26.29 -19.00 44.65
CA VAL A 448 -27.54 -18.32 44.23
C VAL A 448 -27.21 -17.03 43.47
N GLN A 449 -26.32 -16.19 43.99
CA GLN A 449 -25.92 -14.94 43.34
C GLN A 449 -25.27 -15.17 41.98
N SER A 450 -24.37 -16.17 41.89
CA SER A 450 -23.70 -16.57 40.65
C SER A 450 -24.73 -16.99 39.60
N LYS A 451 -25.68 -17.87 39.96
CA LYS A 451 -26.74 -18.31 39.05
C LYS A 451 -27.61 -17.16 38.58
N THR A 452 -28.07 -16.27 39.49
CA THR A 452 -28.90 -15.11 39.13
C THR A 452 -28.17 -14.16 38.17
N LEU A 453 -26.88 -13.89 38.40
CA LEU A 453 -26.08 -13.03 37.51
C LEU A 453 -25.87 -13.68 36.15
N LEU A 454 -25.50 -14.96 36.09
CA LEU A 454 -25.32 -15.69 34.83
C LEU A 454 -26.63 -15.78 34.02
N GLU A 455 -27.77 -16.03 34.67
CA GLU A 455 -29.09 -16.02 34.03
C GLU A 455 -29.46 -14.64 33.49
N SER A 456 -29.11 -13.55 34.20
CA SER A 456 -29.28 -12.18 33.70
C SER A 456 -28.51 -11.92 32.40
N PHE A 457 -27.36 -12.58 32.23
CA PHE A 457 -26.53 -12.55 31.02
C PHE A 457 -26.90 -13.64 30.00
N SER A 458 -27.95 -14.42 30.24
CA SER A 458 -28.40 -15.53 29.38
C SER A 458 -27.39 -16.67 29.22
N ILE A 459 -26.52 -16.85 30.21
CA ILE A 459 -25.55 -17.94 30.28
C ILE A 459 -26.13 -19.02 31.20
N LYS A 460 -26.46 -20.18 30.63
CA LYS A 460 -27.09 -21.31 31.37
C LYS A 460 -26.16 -22.52 31.55
N GLN A 461 -25.00 -22.49 30.91
CA GLN A 461 -24.05 -23.61 30.87
C GLN A 461 -23.22 -23.71 32.16
N GLY A 462 -22.73 -24.92 32.47
CA GLY A 462 -21.85 -25.18 33.61
C GLY A 462 -20.37 -24.87 33.34
N THR A 463 -19.54 -24.97 34.38
CA THR A 463 -18.10 -24.63 34.36
C THR A 463 -17.25 -25.49 33.40
N GLY A 464 -17.72 -26.67 32.98
CA GLY A 464 -17.05 -27.48 31.95
C GLY A 464 -16.88 -26.76 30.61
N TYR A 465 -17.74 -25.75 30.32
CA TYR A 465 -17.65 -24.94 29.12
C TYR A 465 -16.46 -23.96 29.10
N ILE A 466 -15.75 -23.77 30.22
CA ILE A 466 -14.53 -22.94 30.28
C ILE A 466 -13.44 -23.55 29.40
N TRP A 467 -13.06 -24.80 29.69
CA TRP A 467 -12.02 -25.51 28.95
C TRP A 467 -12.46 -25.91 27.54
N PHE A 468 -13.75 -26.19 27.36
CA PHE A 468 -14.29 -26.40 26.02
C PHE A 468 -14.13 -25.16 25.15
N GLY A 469 -14.42 -23.96 25.67
CA GLY A 469 -14.20 -22.70 24.96
C GLY A 469 -12.73 -22.49 24.57
N VAL A 470 -11.79 -22.79 25.47
CA VAL A 470 -10.34 -22.75 25.18
C VAL A 470 -9.97 -23.68 24.03
N ILE A 471 -10.42 -24.94 24.07
CA ILE A 471 -10.14 -25.93 23.02
C ILE A 471 -10.68 -25.45 21.67
N VAL A 472 -11.89 -24.89 21.63
CA VAL A 472 -12.49 -24.33 20.41
C VAL A 472 -11.66 -23.16 19.86
N LEU A 473 -11.16 -22.26 20.71
CA LEU A 473 -10.31 -21.14 20.28
C LEU A 473 -8.97 -21.64 19.69
N VAL A 474 -8.36 -22.64 20.30
CA VAL A 474 -7.12 -23.26 19.77
C VAL A 474 -7.40 -23.96 18.45
N ALA A 475 -8.52 -24.66 18.32
CA ALA A 475 -8.94 -25.28 17.06
C ALA A 475 -9.12 -24.22 15.95
N TYR A 476 -9.76 -23.08 16.26
CA TYR A 476 -9.88 -21.98 15.30
C TYR A 476 -8.52 -21.47 14.80
N TYR A 477 -7.54 -21.31 15.69
CA TYR A 477 -6.18 -20.90 15.29
C TYR A 477 -5.55 -21.85 14.25
N PHE A 478 -5.62 -23.17 14.48
CA PHE A 478 -5.07 -24.15 13.54
C PHE A 478 -5.87 -24.20 12.23
N VAL A 479 -7.20 -24.18 12.30
CA VAL A 479 -8.07 -24.20 11.12
C VAL A 479 -7.81 -22.98 10.23
N PHE A 480 -7.81 -21.77 10.79
CA PHE A 480 -7.57 -20.55 10.01
C PHE A 480 -6.14 -20.48 9.48
N THR A 481 -5.14 -20.97 10.21
CA THR A 481 -3.75 -21.04 9.72
C THR A 481 -3.63 -22.03 8.54
N MET A 482 -4.30 -23.17 8.62
CA MET A 482 -4.35 -24.15 7.51
C MET A 482 -5.06 -23.57 6.29
N LEU A 483 -6.23 -22.95 6.48
CA LEU A 483 -6.96 -22.29 5.40
C LEU A 483 -6.17 -21.14 4.78
N ASN A 484 -5.40 -20.37 5.56
CA ASN A 484 -4.48 -19.36 5.04
C ASN A 484 -3.43 -19.98 4.12
N GLY A 485 -2.78 -21.08 4.55
CA GLY A 485 -1.80 -21.80 3.73
C GLY A 485 -2.39 -22.36 2.45
N LEU A 486 -3.61 -22.90 2.51
CA LEU A 486 -4.36 -23.39 1.34
C LEU A 486 -4.75 -22.25 0.40
N ALA A 487 -5.26 -21.13 0.93
CA ALA A 487 -5.62 -19.96 0.15
C ALA A 487 -4.40 -19.40 -0.60
N LEU A 488 -3.26 -19.22 0.08
CA LEU A 488 -2.00 -18.81 -0.56
C LEU A 488 -1.51 -19.81 -1.61
N HIS A 489 -1.92 -21.08 -1.53
CA HIS A 489 -1.52 -22.12 -2.47
C HIS A 489 -2.40 -22.19 -3.71
N PHE A 490 -3.71 -22.13 -3.54
CA PHE A 490 -4.70 -22.36 -4.60
C PHE A 490 -5.27 -21.08 -5.21
N ILE A 491 -5.36 -19.98 -4.45
CA ILE A 491 -5.98 -18.74 -4.90
C ILE A 491 -4.88 -17.77 -5.34
N ARG A 492 -4.96 -17.32 -6.60
CA ARG A 492 -3.92 -16.48 -7.22
C ARG A 492 -4.49 -15.13 -7.63
N TYR A 493 -3.86 -14.07 -7.14
CA TYR A 493 -4.15 -12.68 -7.53
C TYR A 493 -2.97 -12.02 -8.24
N GLU A 494 -2.11 -12.83 -8.84
CA GLU A 494 -1.01 -12.36 -9.69
C GLU A 494 -1.62 -11.67 -10.91
N LYS A 495 -1.52 -10.34 -10.97
CA LYS A 495 -1.76 -9.61 -12.23
C LYS A 495 -0.56 -9.90 -13.12
N TYR A 496 -0.64 -10.95 -13.93
CA TYR A 496 0.26 -11.08 -15.08
C TYR A 496 -0.03 -9.88 -15.99
N LYS A 497 0.83 -8.86 -15.95
CA LYS A 497 0.87 -7.80 -16.96
C LYS A 497 1.54 -8.33 -18.24
N GLY A 498 1.15 -9.52 -18.66
CA GLY A 498 1.52 -10.09 -19.95
C GLY A 498 0.38 -9.87 -20.93
N VAL A 499 0.72 -9.65 -22.19
CA VAL A 499 -0.26 -9.67 -23.29
C VAL A 499 -0.76 -11.11 -23.38
N THR A 500 -1.94 -11.41 -22.83
CA THR A 500 -2.61 -12.68 -23.15
C THR A 500 -2.82 -12.70 -24.66
N PRO A 501 -2.27 -13.69 -25.39
CA PRO A 501 -2.67 -13.88 -26.77
C PRO A 501 -4.12 -14.33 -26.70
N LYS A 502 -5.06 -13.41 -26.95
CA LYS A 502 -6.37 -13.83 -27.43
C LYS A 502 -6.05 -14.59 -28.70
N ALA A 503 -6.19 -15.92 -28.64
CA ALA A 503 -6.15 -16.75 -29.83
C ALA A 503 -7.09 -16.08 -30.84
N MET A 504 -6.55 -15.71 -32.00
CA MET A 504 -7.37 -15.34 -33.14
C MET A 504 -8.12 -16.61 -33.55
N THR A 505 -9.23 -16.88 -32.87
CA THR A 505 -10.32 -17.63 -33.48
C THR A 505 -11.08 -16.61 -34.30
N ASP A 506 -10.94 -16.73 -35.62
CA ASP A 506 -11.76 -16.03 -36.58
C ASP A 506 -13.23 -16.08 -36.15
N ASN A 507 -13.90 -14.93 -36.17
CA ASN A 507 -15.35 -14.72 -35.96
C ASN A 507 -15.84 -14.39 -34.54
N ALA A 508 -15.23 -13.41 -33.85
CA ALA A 508 -15.92 -12.69 -32.78
C ALA A 508 -16.16 -11.21 -33.20
N PRO A 509 -17.37 -10.66 -33.01
CA PRO A 509 -17.71 -9.31 -33.46
C PRO A 509 -16.89 -8.23 -32.73
N GLU A 510 -16.46 -7.22 -33.50
CA GLU A 510 -15.49 -6.15 -33.20
C GLU A 510 -15.92 -5.10 -32.14
N GLU A 511 -16.72 -5.44 -31.12
CA GLU A 511 -17.26 -4.39 -30.22
C GLU A 511 -16.49 -4.10 -28.93
N ASP A 512 -15.39 -4.80 -28.62
CA ASP A 512 -14.66 -4.62 -27.34
C ASP A 512 -13.25 -4.01 -27.46
N ASN A 513 -13.01 -3.25 -28.53
CA ASN A 513 -11.84 -2.39 -28.64
C ASN A 513 -12.13 -1.04 -27.98
N VAL A 514 -11.86 -0.92 -26.68
CA VAL A 514 -11.75 0.37 -25.99
C VAL A 514 -10.43 1.06 -26.40
N TYR A 515 -10.34 1.39 -27.68
CA TYR A 515 -9.42 2.39 -28.19
C TYR A 515 -10.28 3.61 -28.50
N VAL A 516 -10.26 4.59 -27.60
CA VAL A 516 -10.69 5.94 -27.98
C VAL A 516 -9.61 6.46 -28.92
N GLN A 517 -9.79 6.23 -30.23
CA GLN A 517 -9.13 7.05 -31.23
C GLN A 517 -9.63 8.48 -31.02
N VAL A 518 -8.87 9.26 -30.24
CA VAL A 518 -8.96 10.70 -30.34
C VAL A 518 -8.43 11.03 -31.73
N LYS A 519 -9.34 11.29 -32.68
CA LYS A 519 -8.97 11.90 -33.96
C LYS A 519 -8.16 13.15 -33.64
N THR A 520 -6.89 13.15 -34.01
CA THR A 520 -6.07 14.35 -34.09
C THR A 520 -6.84 15.35 -34.95
N PRO A 521 -7.08 16.61 -34.51
CA PRO A 521 -7.69 17.60 -35.36
C PRO A 521 -6.68 17.95 -36.46
N GLY A 522 -6.82 17.35 -37.64
CA GLY A 522 -5.90 17.58 -38.74
C GLY A 522 -5.87 16.49 -39.81
N ALA A 523 -7.03 16.12 -40.37
CA ALA A 523 -7.13 15.49 -41.69
C ALA A 523 -8.57 15.69 -42.20
N ALA A 524 -8.87 16.29 -43.34
CA ALA A 524 -8.07 16.82 -44.44
C ALA A 524 -8.85 17.98 -45.09
N ASP A 525 -8.14 18.91 -45.75
CA ASP A 525 -8.47 19.32 -47.12
C ASP A 525 -7.40 20.29 -47.65
N GLN A 526 -7.01 20.07 -48.90
CA GLN A 526 -6.06 20.89 -49.64
C GLN A 526 -6.66 22.27 -49.93
N ALA A 527 -6.10 23.34 -49.34
CA ALA A 527 -5.92 24.65 -49.99
C ALA A 527 -5.21 25.66 -49.07
N SER A 528 -4.08 26.17 -49.56
CA SER A 528 -3.50 27.51 -49.35
C SER A 528 -3.34 28.11 -47.92
N VAL A 529 -2.06 28.26 -47.55
CA VAL A 529 -1.41 29.43 -46.91
C VAL A 529 -1.97 29.98 -45.58
N GLY A 530 -1.17 29.86 -44.53
CA GLY A 530 -1.23 30.73 -43.34
C GLY A 530 -1.00 30.00 -42.03
N VAL A 531 0.27 29.87 -41.60
CA VAL A 531 0.64 29.32 -40.29
C VAL A 531 0.11 30.25 -39.18
N LYS A 532 -0.91 29.81 -38.42
CA LYS A 532 -1.21 30.33 -37.09
C LYS A 532 -1.20 29.17 -36.10
N GLY A 533 -0.17 29.16 -35.23
CA GLY A 533 0.00 28.18 -34.17
C GLY A 533 -1.12 28.29 -33.12
N GLY A 534 -1.87 27.20 -32.96
CA GLY A 534 -2.82 26.99 -31.86
C GLY A 534 -2.15 26.49 -30.58
N GLY A 535 -0.96 26.99 -30.26
CA GLY A 535 -0.36 26.81 -28.94
C GLY A 535 -0.83 27.93 -28.02
N LEU A 536 -0.97 27.66 -26.72
CA LEU A 536 -1.12 28.73 -25.72
C LEU A 536 -0.03 29.80 -25.96
N PRO A 537 -0.36 31.10 -25.89
CA PRO A 537 0.61 32.17 -26.15
C PRO A 537 1.64 32.20 -25.02
N PHE A 538 2.76 31.50 -25.22
CA PHE A 538 3.92 31.63 -24.35
C PHE A 538 4.77 32.78 -24.86
N THR A 539 5.01 33.77 -24.02
CA THR A 539 6.05 34.78 -24.27
C THR A 539 7.39 34.15 -23.91
N PRO A 540 8.27 33.83 -24.87
CA PRO A 540 9.61 33.35 -24.55
C PRO A 540 10.30 34.43 -23.71
N SER A 541 10.63 34.08 -22.47
CA SER A 541 11.28 34.98 -21.53
C SER A 541 12.62 34.38 -21.18
N ASN A 542 13.69 35.11 -21.45
CA ASN A 542 15.03 34.70 -21.06
C ASN A 542 15.19 35.00 -19.56
N LEU A 543 15.51 33.99 -18.76
CA LEU A 543 15.82 34.17 -17.35
C LEU A 543 17.34 34.35 -17.23
N CYS A 544 17.78 35.44 -16.62
CA CYS A 544 19.19 35.66 -16.31
C CYS A 544 19.37 35.66 -14.80
N ILE A 545 20.28 34.85 -14.29
CA ILE A 545 20.67 34.80 -12.89
C ILE A 545 22.11 35.33 -12.81
N LYS A 546 22.35 36.30 -11.94
CA LYS A 546 23.68 36.85 -11.69
C LYS A 546 24.11 36.51 -10.27
N ASP A 547 25.35 36.03 -10.13
CA ASP A 547 26.01 35.76 -8.85
C ASP A 547 25.22 34.86 -7.86
N LEU A 548 24.67 33.73 -8.32
CA LEU A 548 23.95 32.77 -7.48
C LEU A 548 24.89 31.97 -6.57
N ASP A 549 24.61 32.02 -5.28
CA ASP A 549 25.19 31.14 -4.26
C ASP A 549 24.14 30.10 -3.80
N TYR A 550 24.52 28.83 -3.68
CA TYR A 550 23.65 27.73 -3.21
C TYR A 550 24.37 26.85 -2.20
N TYR A 551 23.71 26.60 -1.07
CA TYR A 551 24.23 25.83 0.05
C TYR A 551 23.33 24.61 0.30
N VAL A 552 23.93 23.47 0.65
CA VAL A 552 23.25 22.24 1.05
C VAL A 552 23.75 21.80 2.41
N THR A 553 22.82 21.60 3.33
CA THR A 553 23.11 21.04 4.65
C THR A 553 23.24 19.52 4.57
N LEU A 554 24.40 18.98 4.93
CA LEU A 554 24.66 17.54 5.02
C LEU A 554 23.94 16.92 6.23
N PRO A 555 23.78 15.58 6.28
CA PRO A 555 23.17 14.87 7.43
C PRO A 555 23.90 15.10 8.76
N SER A 556 25.18 15.49 8.72
CA SER A 556 25.99 15.90 9.87
C SER A 556 25.60 17.27 10.45
N GLY A 557 24.76 18.05 9.75
CA GLY A 557 24.42 19.44 10.08
C GLY A 557 25.34 20.48 9.45
N GLU A 558 26.36 20.07 8.71
CA GLU A 558 27.33 20.96 8.06
C GLU A 558 26.77 21.52 6.73
N GLU A 559 26.82 22.85 6.54
CA GLU A 559 26.44 23.47 5.27
C GLU A 559 27.59 23.46 4.28
N ARG A 560 27.44 22.69 3.18
CA ARG A 560 28.34 22.73 2.03
C ARG A 560 27.80 23.66 0.96
N GLN A 561 28.60 24.63 0.56
CA GLN A 561 28.31 25.46 -0.60
C GLN A 561 28.54 24.65 -1.88
N LEU A 562 27.47 24.40 -2.64
CA LEU A 562 27.55 23.68 -3.92
C LEU A 562 27.71 24.63 -5.10
N LEU A 563 27.05 25.79 -5.08
CA LEU A 563 27.18 26.82 -6.11
C LEU A 563 27.74 28.10 -5.49
N GLN A 564 28.72 28.69 -6.16
CA GLN A 564 29.34 29.93 -5.74
C GLN A 564 29.42 30.91 -6.91
N LYS A 565 28.77 32.06 -6.77
CA LYS A 565 28.74 33.18 -7.72
C LYS A 565 28.43 32.75 -9.16
N ILE A 566 27.48 31.85 -9.33
CA ILE A 566 27.10 31.33 -10.64
C ILE A 566 26.23 32.36 -11.37
N THR A 567 26.70 32.82 -12.52
CA THR A 567 25.93 33.65 -13.43
C THR A 567 25.50 32.80 -14.63
N ALA A 568 24.22 32.79 -14.95
CA ALA A 568 23.63 31.91 -15.96
C ALA A 568 22.49 32.61 -16.71
N HIS A 569 22.38 32.34 -18.00
CA HIS A 569 21.27 32.75 -18.86
C HIS A 569 20.51 31.50 -19.31
N PHE A 570 19.19 31.53 -19.19
CA PHE A 570 18.27 30.43 -19.47
C PHE A 570 17.30 30.85 -20.57
N GLU A 571 17.32 30.11 -21.66
CA GLU A 571 16.26 30.14 -22.67
C GLU A 571 15.22 29.03 -22.36
N PRO A 572 13.94 29.22 -22.69
CA PRO A 572 12.93 28.19 -22.50
C PRO A 572 13.31 26.87 -23.20
N GLY A 573 13.36 25.76 -22.45
CA GLY A 573 13.54 24.40 -23.01
C GLY A 573 14.83 23.66 -22.65
N ARG A 574 15.71 24.19 -21.79
CA ARG A 574 16.91 23.47 -21.34
C ARG A 574 17.18 23.65 -19.84
N MET A 575 17.16 22.55 -19.09
CA MET A 575 17.69 22.52 -17.72
C MET A 575 18.31 21.16 -17.41
N LYS A 576 19.54 21.17 -16.87
CA LYS A 576 20.05 20.22 -15.86
C LYS A 576 21.08 20.94 -14.98
N GLY A 577 20.98 20.76 -13.67
CA GLY A 577 21.99 21.20 -12.69
C GLY A 577 23.19 20.25 -12.65
N GLY A 578 24.35 20.78 -12.24
CA GLY A 578 25.63 20.08 -12.13
C GLY A 578 26.81 21.04 -12.30
N TYR A 579 28.03 20.53 -12.22
CA TYR A 579 29.23 21.25 -12.64
C TYR A 579 29.35 21.19 -14.17
N THR A 580 29.57 22.33 -14.82
CA THR A 580 29.58 22.42 -16.29
C THR A 580 30.94 21.98 -16.84
N ALA A 581 30.97 20.92 -17.64
CA ALA A 581 32.16 20.48 -18.38
C ALA A 581 32.23 21.04 -19.81
N TYR A 582 31.09 21.38 -20.41
CA TYR A 582 31.00 22.01 -21.73
C TYR A 582 29.67 22.77 -21.86
N PHE A 583 29.71 23.96 -22.47
CA PHE A 583 28.49 24.72 -22.80
C PHE A 583 28.74 25.48 -24.09
N GLY A 584 28.21 25.00 -25.21
CA GLY A 584 28.44 25.59 -26.52
C GLY A 584 27.62 24.90 -27.59
N ASP A 585 27.65 25.43 -28.80
CA ASP A 585 27.04 24.77 -29.95
C ASP A 585 27.71 23.43 -30.20
N LEU A 586 26.93 22.36 -30.29
CA LEU A 586 27.44 21.05 -30.69
C LEU A 586 28.05 21.11 -32.11
N GLY A 587 27.51 21.96 -32.99
CA GLY A 587 27.83 21.95 -34.41
C GLY A 587 27.18 20.76 -35.13
N VAL A 588 27.30 20.72 -36.45
CA VAL A 588 26.88 19.52 -37.22
C VAL A 588 27.68 18.35 -36.66
N ASP A 589 26.98 17.25 -36.38
CA ASP A 589 27.61 16.01 -35.95
C ASP A 589 28.38 16.10 -34.60
N SER A 590 28.13 17.14 -33.78
CA SER A 590 28.83 17.39 -32.51
C SER A 590 30.33 17.75 -32.62
N VAL A 591 30.79 18.16 -33.81
CA VAL A 591 32.21 18.45 -34.09
C VAL A 591 32.80 19.51 -33.15
N LYS A 592 32.09 20.60 -32.86
CA LYS A 592 32.59 21.69 -32.01
C LYS A 592 32.79 21.27 -30.55
N MET A 593 31.97 20.34 -30.07
CA MET A 593 32.12 19.75 -28.73
C MET A 593 33.33 18.83 -28.70
N LEU A 594 33.53 18.03 -29.74
CA LEU A 594 34.67 17.13 -29.86
C LEU A 594 36.00 17.91 -29.93
N GLU A 595 36.05 18.98 -30.73
CA GLU A 595 37.20 19.89 -30.80
C GLU A 595 37.53 20.50 -29.44
N TYR A 596 36.51 20.89 -28.67
CA TYR A 596 36.71 21.41 -27.32
C TYR A 596 37.34 20.37 -26.38
N PHE A 597 36.81 19.15 -26.32
CA PHE A 597 37.38 18.12 -25.46
C PHE A 597 38.78 17.70 -25.92
N ALA A 598 39.02 17.61 -27.23
CA ALA A 598 40.34 17.33 -27.79
C ALA A 598 41.36 18.45 -27.50
N SER A 599 40.91 19.70 -27.34
CA SER A 599 41.78 20.82 -26.99
C SER A 599 42.31 20.78 -25.55
N ILE A 600 41.69 19.99 -24.66
CA ILE A 600 42.08 19.89 -23.25
C ILE A 600 43.20 18.85 -23.10
N PRO A 601 44.41 19.24 -22.65
CA PRO A 601 45.54 18.31 -22.54
C PRO A 601 45.23 17.13 -21.63
N GLY A 602 45.51 15.92 -22.11
CA GLY A 602 45.28 14.66 -21.40
C GLY A 602 43.91 14.01 -21.64
N THR A 603 43.08 14.59 -22.51
CA THR A 603 41.81 13.99 -22.93
C THR A 603 42.02 13.01 -24.07
N GLU A 604 41.51 11.78 -23.96
CA GLU A 604 41.57 10.79 -25.04
C GLU A 604 40.75 11.26 -26.24
N GLU A 605 41.28 11.14 -27.46
CA GLU A 605 40.50 11.45 -28.67
C GLU A 605 39.38 10.43 -28.92
N ILE A 606 38.29 10.90 -29.53
CA ILE A 606 37.16 10.04 -29.88
C ILE A 606 37.56 8.97 -30.90
N ARG A 607 37.15 7.73 -30.65
CA ARG A 607 37.38 6.62 -31.56
C ARG A 607 36.50 6.73 -32.81
N PRO A 608 36.96 6.23 -33.98
CA PRO A 608 36.11 6.17 -35.17
C PRO A 608 34.80 5.42 -34.88
N GLN A 609 33.67 5.97 -35.37
CA GLN A 609 32.31 5.40 -35.20
C GLN A 609 31.77 5.37 -33.76
N TYR A 610 32.41 6.07 -32.82
CA TYR A 610 31.94 6.15 -31.44
C TYR A 610 30.89 7.26 -31.27
N ASN A 611 29.85 7.01 -30.47
CA ASN A 611 28.79 7.98 -30.24
C ASN A 611 29.35 9.19 -29.45
N PRO A 612 29.25 10.44 -29.97
CA PRO A 612 29.78 11.62 -29.32
C PRO A 612 29.21 11.89 -27.92
N ALA A 613 27.95 11.52 -27.66
CA ALA A 613 27.33 11.68 -26.35
C ALA A 613 27.89 10.69 -25.32
N THR A 614 28.13 9.44 -25.75
CA THR A 614 28.75 8.40 -24.91
C THR A 614 30.21 8.72 -24.62
N TYR A 615 30.96 9.13 -25.64
CA TYR A 615 32.34 9.63 -25.51
C TYR A 615 32.43 10.73 -24.44
N MET A 616 31.56 11.75 -24.53
CA MET A 616 31.55 12.84 -23.55
C MET A 616 31.32 12.33 -22.12
N LEU A 617 30.36 11.41 -21.91
CA LEU A 617 30.07 10.86 -20.58
C LEU A 617 31.23 10.07 -19.98
N GLU A 618 31.94 9.31 -20.81
CA GLU A 618 33.13 8.55 -20.39
C GLU A 618 34.31 9.47 -20.07
N VAL A 619 34.57 10.45 -20.94
CA VAL A 619 35.65 11.43 -20.77
C VAL A 619 35.46 12.24 -19.51
N ILE A 620 34.23 12.65 -19.17
CA ILE A 620 33.95 13.41 -17.94
C ILE A 620 33.78 12.53 -16.69
N GLY A 621 33.93 11.21 -16.80
CA GLY A 621 33.86 10.27 -15.67
C GLY A 621 32.47 10.05 -15.08
N ALA A 622 31.40 10.31 -15.83
CA ALA A 622 30.03 10.16 -15.31
C ALA A 622 29.67 8.68 -15.12
N GLY A 623 29.67 8.20 -13.86
CA GLY A 623 29.18 6.87 -13.49
C GLY A 623 30.24 5.75 -13.49
N ILE A 624 31.52 6.08 -13.69
CA ILE A 624 32.63 5.12 -13.64
C ILE A 624 33.69 5.76 -12.74
N GLY A 625 33.88 5.23 -11.53
CA GLY A 625 34.75 5.80 -10.48
C GLY A 625 36.25 5.76 -10.79
N ARG A 626 36.67 6.29 -11.94
CA ARG A 626 38.07 6.56 -12.27
C ARG A 626 38.47 7.92 -11.70
N ASP A 627 39.75 8.06 -11.32
CA ASP A 627 40.38 9.35 -11.05
C ASP A 627 40.48 10.13 -12.38
N VAL A 628 39.40 10.80 -12.77
CA VAL A 628 39.31 11.59 -13.99
C VAL A 628 39.59 13.04 -13.67
N LYS A 629 40.30 13.73 -14.57
CA LYS A 629 40.56 15.18 -14.52
C LYS A 629 39.24 15.94 -14.31
N ASP A 630 39.22 16.96 -13.44
CA ASP A 630 38.00 17.74 -13.21
C ASP A 630 37.73 18.70 -14.39
N TYR A 631 36.97 18.22 -15.37
CA TYR A 631 36.58 18.97 -16.56
C TYR A 631 35.75 20.23 -16.25
N SER A 632 35.22 20.38 -15.04
CA SER A 632 34.54 21.61 -14.65
C SER A 632 35.48 22.76 -14.35
N VAL A 633 36.69 22.46 -13.86
CA VAL A 633 37.76 23.43 -13.67
C VAL A 633 38.33 23.86 -15.02
N GLU A 634 38.53 22.90 -15.93
CA GLU A 634 38.97 23.16 -17.30
C GLU A 634 37.98 24.02 -18.07
N TYR A 635 36.67 23.75 -17.94
CA TYR A 635 35.63 24.61 -18.51
C TYR A 635 35.68 26.02 -17.92
N LYS A 636 35.75 26.20 -16.59
CA LYS A 636 35.84 27.53 -15.97
C LYS A 636 37.02 28.36 -16.48
N ASN A 637 38.16 27.71 -16.77
CA ASN A 637 39.37 28.36 -17.27
C ASN A 637 39.40 28.50 -18.80
N SER A 638 38.43 27.91 -19.51
CA SER A 638 38.37 27.93 -20.96
C SER A 638 37.90 29.28 -21.54
N GLU A 639 38.37 29.58 -22.75
CA GLU A 639 37.89 30.73 -23.52
C GLU A 639 36.38 30.64 -23.83
N LEU A 640 35.86 29.42 -23.99
CA LEU A 640 34.44 29.16 -24.19
C LEU A 640 33.60 29.64 -22.99
N CYS A 641 34.03 29.35 -21.76
CA CYS A 641 33.35 29.84 -20.56
C CYS A 641 33.42 31.36 -20.45
N ARG A 642 34.57 31.98 -20.75
CA ARG A 642 34.69 33.45 -20.78
C ARG A 642 33.71 34.09 -21.76
N LYS A 643 33.67 33.59 -23.01
CA LYS A 643 32.79 34.08 -24.07
C LYS A 643 31.31 33.90 -23.72
N ASN A 644 30.95 32.75 -23.15
CA ASN A 644 29.59 32.50 -22.68
C ASN A 644 29.21 33.44 -21.53
N ARG A 645 30.14 33.71 -20.62
CA ARG A 645 29.94 34.65 -19.51
C ARG A 645 29.77 36.08 -19.99
N GLU A 646 30.60 36.55 -20.92
CA GLU A 646 30.48 37.88 -21.53
C GLU A 646 29.15 38.04 -22.26
N ARG A 647 28.80 37.09 -23.14
CA ARG A 647 27.50 37.10 -23.83
C ARG A 647 26.32 37.03 -22.87
N THR A 648 26.45 36.27 -21.78
CA THR A 648 25.44 36.23 -20.72
C THR A 648 25.32 37.57 -20.02
N LEU A 649 26.43 38.27 -19.76
CA LEU A 649 26.42 39.60 -19.14
C LEU A 649 25.83 40.65 -20.08
N GLU A 650 26.09 40.60 -21.38
CA GLU A 650 25.43 41.44 -22.39
C GLU A 650 23.92 41.20 -22.44
N LEU A 651 23.50 39.93 -22.44
CA LEU A 651 22.08 39.55 -22.39
C LEU A 651 21.41 39.88 -21.04
N CYS A 652 22.20 40.11 -19.98
CA CYS A 652 21.73 40.63 -18.70
C CYS A 652 21.54 42.16 -18.70
N GLU A 653 22.05 42.89 -19.70
CA GLU A 653 21.86 44.33 -19.79
C GLU A 653 20.41 44.65 -20.19
N VAL A 654 19.75 45.47 -19.39
CA VAL A 654 18.33 45.79 -19.56
C VAL A 654 18.19 46.87 -20.63
N SER A 655 17.47 46.57 -21.72
CA SER A 655 17.12 47.59 -22.73
C SER A 655 16.31 48.74 -22.11
N ASN A 656 16.67 49.98 -22.42
CA ASN A 656 15.94 51.18 -21.99
C ASN A 656 14.49 51.24 -22.50
N GLU A 657 14.16 50.50 -23.57
CA GLU A 657 12.82 50.40 -24.15
C GLU A 657 11.95 49.36 -23.41
N PHE A 658 12.59 48.43 -22.69
CA PHE A 658 11.93 47.45 -21.84
C PHE A 658 11.59 48.10 -20.49
N VAL A 659 10.64 49.04 -20.54
CA VAL A 659 9.95 49.58 -19.37
C VAL A 659 9.61 48.41 -18.45
N ARG A 660 10.18 48.47 -17.25
CA ARG A 660 9.96 47.70 -16.00
C ARG A 660 8.60 46.97 -15.91
N HIS A 661 8.34 46.00 -16.78
CA HIS A 661 7.24 45.06 -16.66
C HIS A 661 7.68 43.88 -15.79
N SER A 662 8.17 44.17 -14.58
CA SER A 662 7.94 43.21 -13.49
C SER A 662 6.53 43.47 -12.97
N THR A 663 5.55 43.01 -13.75
CA THR A 663 4.15 42.86 -13.32
C THR A 663 3.90 41.49 -12.71
N LEU A 664 4.97 40.76 -12.33
CA LEU A 664 4.83 39.57 -11.51
C LEU A 664 4.59 40.00 -10.08
N ASN A 665 3.32 40.28 -9.78
CA ASN A 665 2.77 40.28 -8.44
C ASN A 665 2.93 38.83 -7.92
N TYR A 666 4.14 38.46 -7.48
CA TYR A 666 4.50 37.09 -7.10
C TYR A 666 3.60 36.63 -5.96
N ARG A 667 2.53 35.92 -6.30
CA ARG A 667 2.00 34.87 -5.46
C ARG A 667 2.78 33.61 -5.82
N SER A 668 3.21 32.85 -4.81
CA SER A 668 3.96 31.60 -5.02
C SER A 668 3.20 30.58 -5.88
N ILE A 669 1.89 30.76 -6.04
CA ILE A 669 0.99 29.91 -6.84
C ILE A 669 0.33 30.76 -7.92
N ALA A 670 0.31 30.26 -9.16
CA ALA A 670 -0.12 30.99 -10.35
C ALA A 670 -1.61 31.37 -10.41
N THR A 671 -2.46 30.80 -9.55
CA THR A 671 -3.93 30.90 -9.62
C THR A 671 -4.55 31.19 -8.26
N GLY A 672 -5.75 31.80 -8.24
CA GLY A 672 -6.49 32.11 -7.03
C GLY A 672 -7.09 30.90 -6.30
N PHE A 673 -7.50 31.10 -5.04
CA PHE A 673 -8.03 30.05 -4.16
C PHE A 673 -9.18 29.24 -4.78
N TRP A 674 -10.19 29.90 -5.34
CA TRP A 674 -11.38 29.23 -5.89
C TRP A 674 -11.08 28.36 -7.11
N ASN A 675 -10.17 28.80 -7.97
CA ASN A 675 -9.71 27.99 -9.10
C ASN A 675 -8.89 26.79 -8.62
N GLN A 676 -8.01 26.97 -7.64
CA GLN A 676 -7.29 25.85 -7.02
C GLN A 676 -8.28 24.84 -6.43
N LEU A 677 -9.25 25.30 -5.64
CA LEU A 677 -10.25 24.45 -5.02
C LEU A 677 -11.11 23.72 -6.06
N GLY A 678 -11.54 24.39 -7.13
CA GLY A 678 -12.33 23.80 -8.21
C GLY A 678 -11.58 22.70 -8.95
N GLN A 679 -10.32 22.96 -9.35
CA GLN A 679 -9.50 21.97 -10.04
C GLN A 679 -9.12 20.78 -9.14
N LEU A 680 -8.78 21.05 -7.88
CA LEU A 680 -8.48 20.01 -6.91
C LEU A 680 -9.72 19.16 -6.58
N SER A 681 -10.89 19.78 -6.42
CA SER A 681 -12.13 19.04 -6.18
C SER A 681 -12.49 18.16 -7.37
N LYS A 682 -12.32 18.66 -8.59
CA LYS A 682 -12.51 17.87 -9.82
C LYS A 682 -11.51 16.72 -9.92
N LYS A 683 -10.23 16.97 -9.63
CA LYS A 683 -9.18 15.94 -9.56
C LYS A 683 -9.57 14.86 -8.55
N GLN A 684 -9.94 15.27 -7.33
CA GLN A 684 -10.24 14.35 -6.24
C GLN A 684 -11.50 13.51 -6.51
N GLN A 685 -12.56 14.13 -7.05
CA GLN A 685 -13.76 13.41 -7.47
C GLN A 685 -13.46 12.39 -8.57
N LEU A 686 -12.64 12.75 -9.57
CA LEU A 686 -12.19 11.83 -10.61
C LEU A 686 -11.36 10.67 -10.04
N THR A 687 -10.48 10.94 -9.08
CA THR A 687 -9.70 9.89 -8.38
C THR A 687 -10.64 8.92 -7.65
N TYR A 688 -11.64 9.44 -6.96
CA TYR A 688 -12.61 8.62 -6.20
C TYR A 688 -13.53 7.81 -7.12
N TRP A 689 -13.93 8.39 -8.26
CA TRP A 689 -14.73 7.70 -9.26
C TRP A 689 -13.96 6.61 -10.01
N ARG A 690 -12.70 6.91 -10.40
CA ARG A 690 -11.82 5.98 -11.11
C ARG A 690 -11.22 4.90 -10.22
N ASN A 691 -11.33 5.04 -8.90
CA ASN A 691 -11.00 3.99 -7.92
C ASN A 691 -12.28 3.40 -7.31
N PRO A 692 -13.06 2.62 -8.09
CA PRO A 692 -14.36 2.12 -7.62
C PRO A 692 -14.22 1.23 -6.39
N GLN A 693 -13.07 0.57 -6.17
CA GLN A 693 -12.89 -0.35 -5.05
C GLN A 693 -13.17 0.31 -3.68
N TYR A 694 -12.81 1.57 -3.51
CA TYR A 694 -13.04 2.29 -2.26
C TYR A 694 -14.54 2.58 -2.01
N ASN A 695 -15.21 3.22 -2.97
CA ASN A 695 -16.60 3.67 -2.80
C ASN A 695 -17.63 2.56 -3.03
N PHE A 696 -17.39 1.69 -4.01
CA PHE A 696 -18.29 0.58 -4.36
C PHE A 696 -18.41 -0.41 -3.20
N MET A 697 -17.31 -0.72 -2.52
CA MET A 697 -17.37 -1.60 -1.34
C MET A 697 -18.26 -1.01 -0.25
N ARG A 698 -18.15 0.29 0.06
CA ARG A 698 -19.01 0.93 1.08
C ARG A 698 -20.49 0.93 0.67
N MET A 699 -20.79 1.26 -0.59
CA MET A 699 -22.17 1.25 -1.11
C MET A 699 -22.80 -0.14 -1.10
N PHE A 700 -22.01 -1.21 -1.26
CA PHE A 700 -22.49 -2.59 -1.23
C PHE A 700 -22.60 -3.15 0.20
N LEU A 701 -21.61 -2.92 1.05
CA LEU A 701 -21.54 -3.47 2.40
C LEU A 701 -22.59 -2.90 3.35
N PHE A 702 -22.87 -1.61 3.25
CA PHE A 702 -23.71 -0.94 4.23
C PHE A 702 -25.17 -1.38 4.15
N PRO A 703 -25.80 -1.50 2.96
CA PRO A 703 -27.11 -2.15 2.85
C PRO A 703 -27.12 -3.56 3.46
N ILE A 704 -26.06 -4.36 3.26
CA ILE A 704 -25.95 -5.69 3.86
C ILE A 704 -25.95 -5.61 5.39
N PHE A 705 -25.18 -4.71 5.99
CA PHE A 705 -25.21 -4.46 7.43
C PHE A 705 -26.60 -4.05 7.91
N ALA A 706 -27.25 -3.12 7.21
CA ALA A 706 -28.57 -2.65 7.57
C ALA A 706 -29.61 -3.78 7.56
N VAL A 707 -29.56 -4.68 6.57
CA VAL A 707 -30.43 -5.87 6.51
C VAL A 707 -30.12 -6.85 7.66
N ILE A 708 -28.85 -7.12 7.94
CA ILE A 708 -28.47 -8.03 9.04
C ILE A 708 -28.94 -7.47 10.38
N PHE A 709 -28.67 -6.19 10.64
CA PHE A 709 -29.05 -5.50 11.86
C PHE A 709 -30.58 -5.43 12.00
N GLY A 710 -31.26 -4.99 10.94
CA GLY A 710 -32.72 -4.91 10.90
C GLY A 710 -33.40 -6.27 11.07
N THR A 711 -32.90 -7.34 10.45
CA THR A 711 -33.47 -8.69 10.61
C THR A 711 -33.14 -9.34 11.96
N THR A 712 -32.03 -8.96 12.59
CA THR A 712 -31.68 -9.46 13.93
C THR A 712 -32.56 -8.84 15.02
N PHE A 713 -32.95 -7.58 14.81
CA PHE A 713 -33.77 -6.78 15.74
C PHE A 713 -35.18 -6.54 15.23
N TYR A 714 -35.66 -7.38 14.30
CA TYR A 714 -36.90 -7.16 13.59
C TYR A 714 -38.07 -6.94 14.55
N GLN A 715 -38.58 -5.71 14.57
CA GLN A 715 -39.67 -5.25 15.44
C GLN A 715 -39.54 -5.70 16.91
N LEU A 716 -38.32 -5.66 17.45
CA LEU A 716 -38.08 -6.03 18.83
C LEU A 716 -38.81 -5.06 19.77
N SER A 717 -39.69 -5.56 20.64
CA SER A 717 -40.44 -4.68 21.55
C SER A 717 -39.57 -4.07 22.66
N ALA A 718 -39.83 -2.82 23.05
CA ALA A 718 -39.14 -2.13 24.16
C ALA A 718 -39.69 -2.49 25.56
N ALA A 719 -40.21 -3.72 25.75
CA ALA A 719 -41.00 -4.08 26.93
C ALA A 719 -40.19 -4.44 28.19
N SER A 720 -38.86 -4.50 28.12
CA SER A 720 -38.03 -4.85 29.29
C SER A 720 -36.67 -4.17 29.24
N VAL A 721 -36.05 -4.01 30.42
CA VAL A 721 -34.69 -3.47 30.56
C VAL A 721 -33.70 -4.22 29.66
N LYS A 722 -33.85 -5.53 29.54
CA LYS A 722 -33.01 -6.39 28.71
C LYS A 722 -33.14 -6.01 27.22
N LYS A 723 -34.37 -5.89 26.72
CA LYS A 723 -34.64 -5.52 25.32
C LYS A 723 -34.24 -4.07 25.02
N ILE A 724 -34.46 -3.13 25.94
CA ILE A 724 -34.05 -1.73 25.79
C ILE A 724 -32.52 -1.63 25.71
N ASN A 725 -31.80 -2.32 26.58
CA ASN A 725 -30.34 -2.36 26.52
C ASN A 725 -29.83 -2.93 25.19
N SER A 726 -30.52 -3.93 24.63
CA SER A 726 -30.19 -4.45 23.29
C SER A 726 -30.46 -3.43 22.18
N HIS A 727 -31.52 -2.61 22.24
CA HIS A 727 -31.74 -1.52 21.28
C HIS A 727 -30.65 -0.43 21.35
N ILE A 728 -30.23 -0.04 22.56
CA ILE A 728 -29.09 0.90 22.72
C ILE A 728 -27.82 0.24 22.18
N GLY A 729 -27.63 -1.05 22.45
CA GLY A 729 -26.54 -1.86 21.92
C GLY A 729 -26.53 -1.90 20.39
N LEU A 730 -27.71 -1.96 19.75
CA LEU A 730 -27.85 -1.88 18.30
C LEU A 730 -27.36 -0.54 17.76
N ILE A 731 -27.86 0.58 18.28
CA ILE A 731 -27.42 1.92 17.85
C ILE A 731 -25.91 2.07 18.02
N TYR A 732 -25.38 1.63 19.16
CA TYR A 732 -23.94 1.58 19.43
C TYR A 732 -23.19 0.73 18.39
N ASN A 733 -23.68 -0.47 18.07
CA ASN A 733 -23.06 -1.37 17.10
C ASN A 733 -23.08 -0.78 15.69
N SER A 734 -24.21 -0.25 15.25
CA SER A 734 -24.38 0.39 13.95
C SER A 734 -23.43 1.56 13.78
N MET A 735 -23.29 2.39 14.81
CA MET A 735 -22.30 3.47 14.85
C MET A 735 -20.87 2.94 14.80
N ASP A 736 -20.48 2.01 15.68
CA ASP A 736 -19.11 1.48 15.70
C ASP A 736 -18.69 0.94 14.33
N PHE A 737 -19.53 0.10 13.71
CA PHE A 737 -19.19 -0.51 12.44
C PHE A 737 -19.04 0.50 11.32
N ILE A 738 -20.00 1.40 11.15
CA ILE A 738 -19.94 2.39 10.09
C ILE A 738 -18.80 3.36 10.34
N GLY A 739 -18.66 3.87 11.56
CA GLY A 739 -17.59 4.78 11.93
C GLY A 739 -16.21 4.17 11.66
N VAL A 740 -15.99 2.93 12.09
CA VAL A 740 -14.70 2.25 11.95
C VAL A 740 -14.39 1.88 10.50
N VAL A 741 -15.37 1.36 9.75
CA VAL A 741 -15.15 1.03 8.34
C VAL A 741 -14.73 2.27 7.56
N ASN A 742 -15.38 3.42 7.79
CA ASN A 742 -14.99 4.68 7.16
C ASN A 742 -13.60 5.14 7.61
N LEU A 743 -13.33 5.07 8.91
CA LEU A 743 -12.08 5.53 9.50
C LEU A 743 -10.86 4.69 9.03
N MET A 744 -11.06 3.39 8.79
CA MET A 744 -10.01 2.47 8.29
C MET A 744 -9.82 2.54 6.78
N THR A 745 -10.91 2.54 5.98
CA THR A 745 -10.80 2.45 4.51
C THR A 745 -10.25 3.72 3.87
N VAL A 746 -10.50 4.89 4.48
CA VAL A 746 -10.00 6.18 3.96
C VAL A 746 -8.48 6.31 4.10
N LEU A 747 -7.87 5.52 4.97
CA LEU A 747 -6.47 5.65 5.37
C LEU A 747 -5.52 5.29 4.22
N GLU A 748 -5.77 4.17 3.53
CA GLU A 748 -4.97 3.72 2.38
C GLU A 748 -5.02 4.76 1.24
N VAL A 749 -6.22 5.24 0.91
CA VAL A 749 -6.43 6.22 -0.17
C VAL A 749 -5.74 7.55 0.16
N THR A 750 -5.86 8.02 1.40
CA THR A 750 -5.28 9.30 1.82
C THR A 750 -3.76 9.23 1.95
N CYS A 751 -3.20 8.12 2.46
CA CYS A 751 -1.76 7.91 2.53
C CYS A 751 -1.12 7.85 1.12
N ALA A 752 -1.79 7.24 0.14
CA ALA A 752 -1.33 7.21 -1.24
C ALA A 752 -1.32 8.60 -1.88
N GLU A 753 -2.41 9.37 -1.73
CA GLU A 753 -2.50 10.74 -2.25
C GLU A 753 -1.54 11.72 -1.57
N ARG A 754 -1.22 11.49 -0.28
CA ARG A 754 -0.27 12.33 0.46
C ARG A 754 1.12 12.37 -0.19
N ALA A 755 1.60 11.25 -0.72
CA ALA A 755 2.88 11.21 -1.42
C ALA A 755 2.87 12.11 -2.67
N VAL A 756 1.75 12.11 -3.40
CA VAL A 756 1.53 12.98 -4.57
C VAL A 756 1.43 14.44 -4.14
N PHE A 757 0.67 14.73 -3.09
CA PHE A 757 0.53 16.06 -2.51
C PHE A 757 1.89 16.67 -2.14
N TYR A 758 2.76 15.90 -1.49
CA TYR A 758 4.08 16.40 -1.14
C TYR A 758 4.90 16.81 -2.36
N ARG A 759 4.87 16.01 -3.43
CA ARG A 759 5.55 16.34 -4.69
C ARG A 759 4.95 17.60 -5.34
N GLU A 760 3.63 17.67 -5.46
CA GLU A 760 2.92 18.80 -6.10
C GLU A 760 3.08 20.11 -5.31
N ARG A 761 3.15 20.02 -3.98
CA ARG A 761 3.42 21.15 -3.11
C ARG A 761 4.85 21.67 -3.23
N MET A 762 5.84 20.78 -3.35
CA MET A 762 7.24 21.19 -3.60
C MET A 762 7.40 21.94 -4.91
N SER A 763 6.52 21.67 -5.89
CA SER A 763 6.45 22.39 -7.17
C SER A 763 5.50 23.60 -7.15
N ASN A 764 4.96 23.99 -5.98
CA ASN A 764 4.03 25.12 -5.80
C ASN A 764 2.78 25.08 -6.69
N TYR A 765 2.22 23.89 -6.96
CA TYR A 765 1.02 23.78 -7.80
C TYR A 765 -0.22 24.40 -7.13
N TYR A 766 -0.36 24.23 -5.81
CA TYR A 766 -1.51 24.70 -5.03
C TYR A 766 -1.20 24.75 -3.53
N GLY A 767 -2.05 25.43 -2.77
CA GLY A 767 -1.92 25.59 -1.32
C GLY A 767 -2.51 24.43 -0.50
N PRO A 768 -2.10 24.26 0.78
CA PRO A 768 -2.64 23.20 1.65
C PRO A 768 -4.15 23.31 1.93
N LEU A 769 -4.69 24.53 2.02
CA LEU A 769 -6.11 24.74 2.34
C LEU A 769 -7.05 24.30 1.20
N PRO A 770 -6.88 24.73 -0.08
CA PRO A 770 -7.63 24.18 -1.21
C PRO A 770 -7.59 22.66 -1.29
N TYR A 771 -6.42 22.06 -1.04
CA TYR A 771 -6.27 20.61 -1.04
C TYR A 771 -7.06 19.93 0.09
N SER A 772 -6.93 20.42 1.33
CA SER A 772 -7.69 19.91 2.48
C SER A 772 -9.20 19.96 2.24
N LEU A 773 -9.70 21.06 1.69
CA LEU A 773 -11.13 21.21 1.38
C LEU A 773 -11.57 20.33 0.21
N SER A 774 -10.70 20.08 -0.78
CA SER A 774 -11.03 19.19 -1.89
C SER A 774 -11.23 17.73 -1.45
N LEU A 775 -10.47 17.26 -0.45
CA LEU A 775 -10.68 15.95 0.17
C LEU A 775 -12.05 15.85 0.83
N TRP A 776 -12.47 16.93 1.49
CA TRP A 776 -13.80 17.04 2.08
C TRP A 776 -14.91 16.98 1.02
N PHE A 777 -14.86 17.84 0.00
CA PHE A 777 -15.88 17.89 -1.06
C PHE A 777 -16.01 16.58 -1.84
N ALA A 778 -14.93 15.84 -1.98
CA ALA A 778 -14.96 14.55 -2.65
C ALA A 778 -15.73 13.48 -1.87
N GLU A 779 -15.75 13.51 -0.52
CA GLU A 779 -16.43 12.52 0.31
C GLU A 779 -17.95 12.75 0.44
N ILE A 780 -18.42 14.00 0.35
CA ILE A 780 -19.83 14.35 0.63
C ILE A 780 -20.83 13.49 -0.17
N PRO A 781 -20.73 13.37 -1.52
CA PRO A 781 -21.74 12.64 -2.28
C PRO A 781 -21.80 11.16 -1.89
N TYR A 782 -20.64 10.55 -1.64
CA TYR A 782 -20.54 9.14 -1.27
C TYR A 782 -21.08 8.89 0.13
N LEU A 783 -20.72 9.74 1.11
CA LEU A 783 -21.23 9.63 2.48
C LEU A 783 -22.77 9.75 2.52
N VAL A 784 -23.34 10.72 1.80
CA VAL A 784 -24.79 10.93 1.75
C VAL A 784 -25.51 9.69 1.20
N VAL A 785 -25.09 9.16 0.05
CA VAL A 785 -25.70 7.97 -0.55
C VAL A 785 -25.61 6.76 0.39
N VAL A 786 -24.42 6.52 0.93
CA VAL A 786 -24.15 5.38 1.79
C VAL A 786 -24.99 5.41 3.08
N ILE A 787 -25.19 6.60 3.66
CA ILE A 787 -25.95 6.77 4.89
C ILE A 787 -27.46 6.69 4.64
N ILE A 788 -27.95 7.24 3.54
CA ILE A 788 -29.36 7.06 3.14
C ILE A 788 -29.68 5.58 2.97
N LEU A 789 -28.83 4.84 2.26
CA LEU A 789 -29.02 3.41 2.05
C LEU A 789 -29.04 2.62 3.36
N PHE A 790 -28.08 2.89 4.26
CA PHE A 790 -28.00 2.19 5.53
C PHE A 790 -29.16 2.53 6.47
N VAL A 791 -29.33 3.81 6.79
CA VAL A 791 -30.28 4.27 7.82
C VAL A 791 -31.70 3.96 7.37
N THR A 792 -32.05 4.15 6.10
CA THR A 792 -33.41 3.85 5.64
C THR A 792 -33.76 2.37 5.84
N ILE A 793 -32.86 1.45 5.48
CA ILE A 793 -33.12 0.02 5.61
C ILE A 793 -33.18 -0.39 7.08
N GLU A 794 -32.18 0.00 7.88
CA GLU A 794 -32.14 -0.36 9.31
C GLU A 794 -33.35 0.22 10.04
N TYR A 795 -33.70 1.48 9.78
CA TYR A 795 -34.66 2.21 10.58
C TYR A 795 -36.06 1.59 10.53
N TRP A 796 -36.50 1.24 9.32
CA TRP A 796 -37.81 0.65 9.09
C TRP A 796 -37.85 -0.84 9.45
N LEU A 797 -36.75 -1.60 9.29
CA LEU A 797 -36.72 -3.02 9.67
C LEU A 797 -36.74 -3.22 11.20
N VAL A 798 -36.03 -2.37 11.94
CA VAL A 798 -36.02 -2.42 13.42
C VAL A 798 -37.37 -1.97 13.98
N GLY A 799 -38.05 -1.04 13.31
CA GLY A 799 -39.30 -0.45 13.79
C GLY A 799 -39.07 0.69 14.77
N TRP A 800 -38.18 1.63 14.41
CA TRP A 800 -38.01 2.89 15.15
C TRP A 800 -39.24 3.82 15.00
N SER A 801 -39.22 4.98 15.63
CA SER A 801 -40.33 5.97 15.62
C SER A 801 -40.88 6.27 14.21
N ASP A 802 -42.20 6.20 14.02
CA ASP A 802 -42.86 6.53 12.74
C ASP A 802 -42.86 8.03 12.39
N ASN A 803 -42.35 8.89 13.27
CA ASN A 803 -42.29 10.32 13.05
C ASN A 803 -41.20 10.71 12.02
N ALA A 804 -41.60 11.39 10.95
CA ALA A 804 -40.69 11.88 9.91
C ALA A 804 -39.57 12.78 10.46
N GLY A 805 -39.86 13.61 11.47
CA GLY A 805 -38.86 14.48 12.10
C GLY A 805 -37.75 13.71 12.79
N ASP A 806 -38.09 12.60 13.45
CA ASP A 806 -37.13 11.75 14.16
C ASP A 806 -36.28 10.96 13.17
N PHE A 807 -36.85 10.53 12.04
CA PHE A 807 -36.11 9.89 10.94
C PHE A 807 -35.05 10.83 10.34
N PHE A 808 -35.41 12.05 9.94
CA PHE A 808 -34.44 13.00 9.37
C PHE A 808 -33.38 13.43 10.38
N PHE A 809 -33.75 13.57 11.65
CA PHE A 809 -32.79 13.84 12.71
C PHE A 809 -31.81 12.68 12.90
N PHE A 810 -32.32 11.43 12.93
CA PHE A 810 -31.52 10.21 13.01
C PHE A 810 -30.53 10.15 11.84
N LEU A 811 -31.01 10.33 10.60
CA LEU A 811 -30.21 10.35 9.39
C LEU A 811 -29.08 11.39 9.44
N PHE A 812 -29.40 12.62 9.86
CA PHE A 812 -28.43 13.72 9.89
C PHE A 812 -27.36 13.52 10.98
N VAL A 813 -27.73 13.05 12.18
CA VAL A 813 -26.77 12.74 13.24
C VAL A 813 -25.84 11.60 12.80
N PHE A 814 -26.38 10.57 12.14
CA PHE A 814 -25.58 9.48 11.59
C PHE A 814 -24.60 9.96 10.52
N TYR A 815 -25.02 10.92 9.68
CA TYR A 815 -24.14 11.59 8.73
C TYR A 815 -23.00 12.36 9.40
N LEU A 816 -23.31 13.19 10.41
CA LEU A 816 -22.30 13.94 11.14
C LEU A 816 -21.27 13.00 11.81
N TYR A 817 -21.73 11.94 12.46
CA TYR A 817 -20.85 10.96 13.09
C TYR A 817 -19.93 10.26 12.09
N THR A 818 -20.51 9.70 11.02
CA THR A 818 -19.75 8.95 10.00
C THR A 818 -18.74 9.85 9.30
N SER A 819 -19.13 11.08 9.00
CA SER A 819 -18.23 12.06 8.40
C SER A 819 -17.10 12.45 9.36
N ALA A 820 -17.37 12.67 10.65
CA ALA A 820 -16.35 12.92 11.66
C ALA A 820 -15.33 11.77 11.75
N CYS A 821 -15.79 10.52 11.73
CA CYS A 821 -14.90 9.35 11.69
C CYS A 821 -14.03 9.30 10.42
N THR A 822 -14.60 9.62 9.26
CA THR A 822 -13.87 9.69 7.98
C THR A 822 -12.73 10.72 8.06
N TYR A 823 -13.02 11.92 8.57
CA TYR A 823 -12.03 12.99 8.66
C TYR A 823 -10.97 12.73 9.74
N VAL A 824 -11.32 12.04 10.83
CA VAL A 824 -10.33 11.56 11.80
C VAL A 824 -9.36 10.56 11.14
N GLY A 825 -9.86 9.65 10.30
CA GLY A 825 -9.01 8.75 9.50
C GLY A 825 -8.08 9.50 8.55
N GLN A 826 -8.60 10.49 7.82
CA GLN A 826 -7.79 11.37 6.97
C GLN A 826 -6.74 12.14 7.76
N TRP A 827 -7.09 12.67 8.93
CA TRP A 827 -6.17 13.38 9.80
C TRP A 827 -5.01 12.50 10.26
N MET A 828 -5.30 11.29 10.74
CA MET A 828 -4.26 10.32 11.13
C MET A 828 -3.37 9.93 9.96
N SER A 829 -3.93 9.80 8.75
CA SER A 829 -3.19 9.49 7.53
C SER A 829 -2.15 10.55 7.18
N VAL A 830 -2.42 11.82 7.47
CA VAL A 830 -1.47 12.91 7.25
C VAL A 830 -0.51 13.05 8.44
N LEU A 831 -1.00 12.87 9.67
CA LEU A 831 -0.24 13.07 10.90
C LEU A 831 0.83 12.02 11.12
N MET A 832 0.58 10.76 10.76
CA MET A 832 1.46 9.63 11.07
C MET A 832 2.51 9.38 9.96
N PRO A 833 3.72 8.92 10.27
CA PRO A 833 4.81 8.84 9.29
C PRO A 833 4.54 7.87 8.14
N ASN A 834 3.92 6.72 8.43
CA ASN A 834 3.61 5.69 7.44
C ASN A 834 2.24 5.07 7.70
N GLU A 835 1.74 4.33 6.70
CA GLU A 835 0.42 3.69 6.73
C GLU A 835 0.26 2.67 7.88
N LYS A 836 1.33 1.94 8.23
CA LYS A 836 1.29 0.95 9.32
C LYS A 836 1.07 1.63 10.67
N VAL A 837 1.83 2.68 10.97
CA VAL A 837 1.72 3.46 12.21
C VAL A 837 0.38 4.20 12.25
N ALA A 838 -0.08 4.72 11.10
CA ALA A 838 -1.40 5.33 10.99
C ALA A 838 -2.51 4.34 11.39
N ASN A 839 -2.48 3.11 10.86
CA ASN A 839 -3.43 2.04 11.22
C ASN A 839 -3.39 1.69 12.72
N VAL A 840 -2.20 1.70 13.35
CA VAL A 840 -2.06 1.49 14.80
C VAL A 840 -2.74 2.60 15.60
N ALA A 841 -2.44 3.86 15.29
CA ALA A 841 -3.02 5.01 15.97
C ALA A 841 -4.55 5.07 15.80
N VAL A 842 -5.02 4.82 14.58
CA VAL A 842 -6.44 4.75 14.24
C VAL A 842 -7.15 3.61 14.98
N GLY A 843 -6.52 2.44 15.10
CA GLY A 843 -6.99 1.32 15.90
C GLY A 843 -7.23 1.74 17.35
N ALA A 844 -6.21 2.31 18.00
CA ALA A 844 -6.30 2.77 19.38
C ALA A 844 -7.38 3.87 19.58
N LEU A 845 -7.44 4.85 18.68
CA LEU A 845 -8.44 5.92 18.76
C LEU A 845 -9.86 5.39 18.59
N SER A 846 -10.06 4.42 17.69
CA SER A 846 -11.34 3.77 17.52
C SER A 846 -11.79 3.02 18.77
N CYS A 847 -10.86 2.41 19.53
CA CYS A 847 -11.15 1.81 20.83
C CYS A 847 -11.61 2.85 21.85
N LEU A 848 -10.97 4.03 21.88
CA LEU A 848 -11.40 5.13 22.76
C LEU A 848 -12.80 5.65 22.40
N PHE A 849 -13.11 5.78 21.11
CA PHE A 849 -14.46 6.16 20.66
C PHE A 849 -15.51 5.15 21.16
N ASN A 850 -15.20 3.85 21.14
CA ASN A 850 -16.11 2.83 21.66
C ASN A 850 -16.29 2.90 23.17
N LEU A 851 -15.17 2.96 23.89
CA LEU A 851 -15.16 2.92 25.34
C LEU A 851 -15.93 4.08 25.97
N PHE A 852 -15.78 5.28 25.39
CA PHE A 852 -16.44 6.50 25.86
C PHE A 852 -17.76 6.82 25.14
N SER A 853 -18.29 5.88 24.35
CA SER A 853 -19.59 6.06 23.66
C SER A 853 -20.77 6.20 24.62
N GLY A 854 -20.69 5.62 25.82
CA GLY A 854 -21.76 5.61 26.82
C GLY A 854 -22.55 4.30 26.91
N TYR A 855 -22.39 3.36 25.96
CA TYR A 855 -23.03 2.04 26.03
C TYR A 855 -22.27 1.07 26.94
N LEU A 856 -20.97 0.87 26.66
CA LEU A 856 -20.13 -0.11 27.37
C LEU A 856 -19.95 0.24 28.85
N LEU A 857 -19.85 1.54 29.16
CA LEU A 857 -19.91 2.08 30.50
C LEU A 857 -20.69 3.41 30.46
N PRO A 858 -21.86 3.51 31.13
CA PRO A 858 -22.63 4.75 31.16
C PRO A 858 -21.87 5.87 31.86
N ARG A 859 -22.10 7.11 31.41
CA ARG A 859 -21.46 8.33 31.97
C ARG A 859 -21.73 8.56 33.45
N THR A 860 -22.87 8.08 33.94
CA THR A 860 -23.27 8.12 35.35
C THR A 860 -22.36 7.23 36.21
N ALA A 861 -22.01 6.05 35.71
CA ALA A 861 -21.15 5.06 36.35
C ALA A 861 -19.64 5.37 36.26
N MET A 862 -19.22 6.24 35.33
CA MET A 862 -17.83 6.68 35.23
C MET A 862 -17.39 7.48 36.48
N ARG A 863 -16.14 7.28 36.93
CA ARG A 863 -15.53 8.10 37.98
C ARG A 863 -15.35 9.56 37.53
N ARG A 864 -15.49 10.51 38.45
CA ARG A 864 -15.48 11.97 38.16
C ARG A 864 -14.27 12.43 37.33
N GLY A 865 -13.07 11.89 37.61
CA GLY A 865 -11.83 12.28 36.93
C GLY A 865 -11.78 12.02 35.42
N TYR A 866 -12.58 11.08 34.90
CA TYR A 866 -12.55 10.69 33.47
C TYR A 866 -13.78 11.14 32.69
N LYS A 867 -14.80 11.72 33.35
CA LYS A 867 -16.04 12.15 32.69
C LYS A 867 -15.82 13.19 31.59
N TRP A 868 -14.79 14.03 31.71
CA TRP A 868 -14.51 15.08 30.73
C TRP A 868 -14.08 14.52 29.36
N PHE A 869 -13.52 13.30 29.32
CA PHE A 869 -13.08 12.68 28.06
C PHE A 869 -14.26 12.43 27.12
N THR A 870 -15.47 12.21 27.67
CA THR A 870 -16.71 12.07 26.88
C THR A 870 -17.05 13.29 26.03
N TYR A 871 -16.49 14.47 26.35
CA TYR A 871 -16.69 15.70 25.55
C TYR A 871 -15.76 15.79 24.33
N LEU A 872 -14.72 14.96 24.25
CA LEU A 872 -13.84 14.91 23.08
C LEU A 872 -14.29 13.85 22.06
N MET A 873 -15.22 12.97 22.45
CA MET A 873 -15.52 11.74 21.71
C MET A 873 -16.79 11.90 20.89
N PRO A 874 -16.73 11.85 19.53
CA PRO A 874 -17.93 12.00 18.69
C PRO A 874 -18.98 10.91 18.94
N SER A 875 -18.56 9.70 19.32
CA SER A 875 -19.46 8.60 19.66
C SER A 875 -20.39 8.90 20.84
N SER A 876 -19.89 9.60 21.87
CA SER A 876 -20.66 9.98 23.07
C SER A 876 -21.85 10.88 22.69
N TYR A 877 -21.59 11.93 21.91
CA TYR A 877 -22.61 12.86 21.44
C TYR A 877 -23.64 12.18 20.52
N SER A 878 -23.14 11.34 19.61
CA SER A 878 -24.00 10.68 18.62
C SER A 878 -24.93 9.67 19.27
N LEU A 879 -24.42 8.82 20.17
CA LEU A 879 -25.24 7.83 20.88
C LEU A 879 -26.29 8.53 21.76
N ALA A 880 -25.90 9.57 22.50
CA ALA A 880 -26.83 10.35 23.32
C ALA A 880 -27.95 11.00 22.49
N ALA A 881 -27.61 11.53 21.31
CA ALA A 881 -28.58 12.15 20.41
C ALA A 881 -29.56 11.12 19.81
N LEU A 882 -29.05 9.97 19.33
CA LEU A 882 -29.87 8.93 18.71
C LEU A 882 -30.75 8.19 19.73
N VAL A 883 -30.21 7.82 20.89
CA VAL A 883 -31.02 7.19 21.96
C VAL A 883 -32.03 8.19 22.51
N GLY A 884 -31.63 9.46 22.67
CA GLY A 884 -32.52 10.52 23.12
C GLY A 884 -33.69 10.77 22.17
N VAL A 885 -33.52 10.60 20.86
CA VAL A 885 -34.64 10.76 19.90
C VAL A 885 -35.58 9.56 19.90
N GLN A 886 -35.07 8.34 20.11
CA GLN A 886 -35.88 7.12 20.04
C GLN A 886 -36.60 6.78 21.35
N PHE A 887 -35.95 7.01 22.50
CA PHE A 887 -36.49 6.61 23.81
C PHE A 887 -36.79 7.79 24.73
N GLY A 888 -36.42 9.00 24.34
CA GLY A 888 -36.51 10.17 25.21
C GLY A 888 -37.94 10.56 25.60
N ASP A 889 -38.90 10.31 24.71
CA ASP A 889 -40.30 10.64 24.93
C ASP A 889 -41.17 9.40 25.20
N ASN A 890 -40.57 8.21 25.36
CA ASN A 890 -41.29 6.96 25.58
C ASN A 890 -41.78 6.84 27.04
N GLN A 891 -43.10 6.78 27.23
CA GLN A 891 -43.79 6.70 28.52
C GLN A 891 -44.16 5.28 28.97
N ASP A 892 -43.75 4.24 28.24
CA ASP A 892 -44.00 2.85 28.61
C ASP A 892 -43.38 2.54 29.98
N ILE A 893 -44.10 1.78 30.82
CA ILE A 893 -43.65 1.43 32.17
C ILE A 893 -42.88 0.11 32.12
N ILE A 894 -41.67 0.12 32.69
CA ILE A 894 -40.80 -1.04 32.82
C ILE A 894 -40.45 -1.33 34.27
N ALA A 895 -40.34 -2.62 34.60
CA ALA A 895 -39.85 -3.07 35.89
C ALA A 895 -38.31 -3.12 35.88
N VAL A 896 -37.68 -2.35 36.76
CA VAL A 896 -36.23 -2.28 36.92
C VAL A 896 -35.86 -2.89 38.26
N THR A 897 -35.18 -4.04 38.23
CA THR A 897 -34.66 -4.69 39.44
C THR A 897 -33.24 -4.23 39.71
N SER A 898 -33.01 -3.59 40.85
CA SER A 898 -31.69 -3.20 41.33
C SER A 898 -31.46 -3.82 42.71
N GLY A 899 -30.57 -4.81 42.78
CA GLY A 899 -30.38 -5.60 44.00
C GLY A 899 -31.62 -6.46 44.29
N SER A 900 -32.20 -6.32 45.49
CA SER A 900 -33.42 -7.02 45.91
C SER A 900 -34.72 -6.25 45.63
N THR A 901 -34.64 -5.00 45.14
CA THR A 901 -35.80 -4.12 44.99
C THR A 901 -36.17 -3.96 43.52
N THR A 902 -37.44 -4.18 43.18
CA THR A 902 -37.98 -3.94 41.83
C THR A 902 -38.80 -2.67 41.85
N THR A 903 -38.40 -1.67 41.06
CA THR A 903 -39.10 -0.39 40.93
C THR A 903 -39.67 -0.24 39.53
N ASN A 904 -40.91 0.24 39.44
CA ASN A 904 -41.53 0.57 38.15
C ASN A 904 -41.18 2.01 37.79
N MET A 905 -40.66 2.22 36.59
CA MET A 905 -40.37 3.55 36.05
C MET A 905 -40.62 3.59 34.55
N THR A 906 -40.80 4.79 33.99
CA THR A 906 -40.95 4.95 32.53
C THR A 906 -39.62 4.69 31.83
N VAL A 907 -39.68 4.28 30.56
CA VAL A 907 -38.48 4.09 29.72
C VAL A 907 -37.66 5.39 29.65
N ALA A 908 -38.30 6.53 29.40
CA ALA A 908 -37.63 7.83 29.39
C ALA A 908 -36.86 8.12 30.70
N HIS A 909 -37.48 7.84 31.85
CA HIS A 909 -36.85 8.06 33.16
C HIS A 909 -35.69 7.08 33.42
N TYR A 910 -35.82 5.82 33.01
CA TYR A 910 -34.75 4.83 33.09
C TYR A 910 -33.52 5.25 32.27
N ILE A 911 -33.73 5.75 31.05
CA ILE A 911 -32.67 6.23 30.16
C ILE A 911 -31.98 7.47 30.74
N GLU A 912 -32.74 8.41 31.30
CA GLU A 912 -32.20 9.60 31.93
C GLU A 912 -31.33 9.26 33.15
N ILE A 913 -31.80 8.39 34.06
CA ILE A 913 -31.04 8.01 35.26
C ILE A 913 -29.83 7.14 34.93
N THR A 914 -29.99 6.17 34.03
CA THR A 914 -28.94 5.18 33.77
C THR A 914 -27.87 5.74 32.85
N TYR A 915 -28.24 6.48 31.81
CA TYR A 915 -27.32 6.94 30.77
C TYR A 915 -27.07 8.45 30.74
N ASP A 916 -27.81 9.26 31.52
CA ASP A 916 -27.77 10.75 31.50
C ASP A 916 -28.13 11.32 30.11
N PHE A 917 -28.97 10.62 29.36
CA PHE A 917 -29.49 11.08 28.07
C PHE A 917 -30.77 11.89 28.29
N ARG A 918 -30.67 13.19 28.04
CA ARG A 918 -31.80 14.13 28.24
C ARG A 918 -32.43 14.48 26.89
N PRO A 919 -33.73 14.19 26.67
CA PRO A 919 -34.41 14.42 25.38
C PRO A 919 -34.33 15.88 24.94
N ASN A 920 -34.52 16.81 25.90
CA ASN A 920 -34.46 18.26 25.70
C ASN A 920 -33.09 18.78 25.21
N ARG A 921 -32.04 17.96 25.26
CA ARG A 921 -30.67 18.33 24.87
C ARG A 921 -30.22 17.69 23.56
N LYS A 922 -31.10 17.00 22.81
CA LYS A 922 -30.72 16.31 21.55
C LYS A 922 -30.00 17.24 20.55
N TYR A 923 -30.47 18.48 20.41
CA TYR A 923 -29.82 19.48 19.55
C TYR A 923 -28.46 19.97 20.08
N ASN A 924 -28.27 20.04 21.40
CA ASN A 924 -26.98 20.41 21.99
C ASN A 924 -25.91 19.36 21.65
N PHE A 925 -26.31 18.07 21.65
CA PHE A 925 -25.40 17.01 21.28
C PHE A 925 -25.02 17.07 19.79
N MET A 926 -26.00 17.37 18.92
CA MET A 926 -25.77 17.60 17.49
C MET A 926 -24.82 18.78 17.23
N VAL A 927 -24.99 19.90 17.92
CA VAL A 927 -24.06 21.05 17.82
C VAL A 927 -22.65 20.67 18.29
N GLY A 928 -22.54 19.88 19.37
CA GLY A 928 -21.25 19.35 19.80
C GLY A 928 -20.52 18.54 18.72
N LEU A 929 -21.26 17.72 17.96
CA LEU A 929 -20.70 16.99 16.81
C LEU A 929 -20.20 17.91 15.70
N ILE A 930 -20.97 18.95 15.37
CA ILE A 930 -20.56 19.94 14.36
C ILE A 930 -19.28 20.66 14.79
N VAL A 931 -19.13 20.98 16.08
CA VAL A 931 -17.89 21.59 16.61
C VAL A 931 -16.70 20.64 16.46
N ILE A 932 -16.85 19.37 16.87
CA ILE A 932 -15.78 18.36 16.69
C ILE A 932 -15.41 18.24 15.21
N TRP A 933 -16.41 18.21 14.33
CA TRP A 933 -16.23 18.13 12.90
C TRP A 933 -15.39 19.30 12.35
N VAL A 934 -15.69 20.55 12.75
CA VAL A 934 -14.92 21.74 12.33
C VAL A 934 -13.49 21.67 12.86
N VAL A 935 -13.30 21.25 14.12
CA VAL A 935 -11.99 21.12 14.74
C VAL A 935 -11.12 20.10 14.01
N VAL A 936 -11.67 18.95 13.61
CA VAL A 936 -10.94 17.94 12.85
C VAL A 936 -10.53 18.48 11.47
N GLN A 937 -11.41 19.20 10.78
CA GLN A 937 -11.08 19.83 9.49
C GLN A 937 -9.92 20.85 9.63
N LEU A 938 -9.96 21.66 10.68
CA LEU A 938 -8.88 22.59 10.98
C LEU A 938 -7.57 21.84 11.28
N ALA A 939 -7.64 20.74 12.04
CA ALA A 939 -6.48 19.91 12.36
C ALA A 939 -5.85 19.28 11.11
N ILE A 940 -6.64 18.80 10.15
CA ILE A 940 -6.14 18.29 8.86
C ILE A 940 -5.37 19.38 8.12
N TYR A 941 -5.96 20.57 7.98
CA TYR A 941 -5.30 21.69 7.32
C TYR A 941 -3.98 22.08 8.00
N LEU A 942 -3.99 22.23 9.33
CA LEU A 942 -2.78 22.57 10.10
C LEU A 942 -1.71 21.50 9.96
N THR A 943 -2.09 20.22 10.00
CA THR A 943 -1.16 19.10 9.83
C THR A 943 -0.56 19.11 8.43
N LEU A 944 -1.37 19.25 7.38
CA LEU A 944 -0.89 19.37 6.01
C LEU A 944 0.02 20.59 5.85
N LYS A 945 -0.22 21.70 6.56
CA LYS A 945 0.59 22.91 6.47
C LYS A 945 1.95 22.76 7.16
N TYR A 946 2.01 22.18 8.36
CA TYR A 946 3.18 22.23 9.24
C TYR A 946 3.93 20.89 9.39
N VAL A 947 3.30 19.75 9.10
CA VAL A 947 3.91 18.42 9.26
C VAL A 947 4.32 17.85 7.90
N SER A 948 5.60 17.47 7.78
CA SER A 948 6.14 16.78 6.61
C SER A 948 6.96 15.57 7.06
N HIS A 949 6.59 14.40 6.55
CA HIS A 949 7.30 13.14 6.82
C HIS A 949 8.32 12.77 5.74
N LEU A 950 8.50 13.63 4.73
CA LEU A 950 9.60 13.51 3.79
C LEU A 950 10.92 13.72 4.54
N LYS A 951 11.69 12.64 4.71
CA LYS A 951 13.11 12.76 5.06
C LYS A 951 13.85 13.26 3.82
N ARG A 952 14.40 14.47 3.89
CA ARG A 952 15.33 14.98 2.88
C ARG A 952 16.61 14.15 2.86
#